data_AF-A0A5C5WYY3-F1
#
_entry.id   AF-A0A5C5WYY3-F1
#
_cell.length_a   1.000
_cell.length_b   1.000
_cell.length_c   1.000
_cell.angle_alpha   90.00
_cell.angle_beta   90.00
_cell.angle_gamma   90.00
#
_symmetry.space_group_name_H-M   'P 1'
#
loop_
_entity.id
_entity.type
_entity.pdbx_description
1 polymer ?
#
loop_
_entity_poly.entity_id
_entity_poly.type
_entity_poly.pdbx_seq_one_letter_code
_entity_poly.pdbx_strand_id
1 'polypeptide(L)'
;MRMTALCAVCSFMSLVGCAPPASFPSQSDGQLSDFQTAQLDPLDPPSERSTDESRHYLTSIAPPSLSETSVSALNGLETSPTITLRLGDATTLVQTASGSEDVPSGVEIIPTPPGERDPAMTPQAPPSSPKPATPVPATPVPATPAPATPKPAETKPASPTPAKSTPMDSASAASPKPGAPAAPEAKMADASEAQPKPVNAPPKAGTDSIGGPEDYTTWTKPLVSMVFTGNQHGYIEPCGCTGLDRQKGGVARRFTFLDSLRQRGWDVIPMDAGNQVRRVGNQAKIKLQQSARALSEMGYQAVGFGPDDIRQGATDLLSIAYADSPEEAVFISANVLVLDPEFVARTKLIEQNGLKIGVTSITDPESLLAQTNEDITVGDMAASAKSAIDEMEPQSPDFSVLLFFGKEEAAEALVREVTGFDLVVVAGGFGEPTYQAKPIQDSDTRIIVTGDKGMYAGVVGLFGRQGAENGKLEMKYARVPLTHEFKDAPAMRGLMKDYQNQLRDIGLEGLGLLPPIPHSSGRKFVGTQTCAKCHTSAYEVWEGSAHAHATESIVKPSQDRGDVARHFDPECLSCHVTGWNPQEYHPYESGYLSLESTPHLTANGCENCHGPGAEHSAAEEGSGVSDEVRAQLRLAIQLPLEKAREKCMSCHDLDNSPDFHEPDAFEDVYWPEVEHYGLD
;
A
#
# COMPACT_ATOMS: atom_id res chain seq x y z
N MET A 1 -26.93 30.84 -61.74
CA MET A 1 -26.19 30.89 -63.02
C MET A 1 -24.87 30.15 -62.82
N ARG A 2 -24.50 29.34 -63.82
CA ARG A 2 -23.25 28.57 -64.04
C ARG A 2 -21.99 29.31 -63.51
N MET A 3 -20.85 28.69 -63.15
CA MET A 3 -20.20 27.47 -63.63
C MET A 3 -18.99 27.15 -62.72
N THR A 4 -18.67 25.87 -62.63
CA THR A 4 -17.38 25.26 -62.23
C THR A 4 -16.22 25.68 -63.13
N ALA A 5 -14.98 25.70 -62.60
CA ALA A 5 -13.76 25.36 -63.36
C ALA A 5 -12.56 25.05 -62.43
N LEU A 6 -12.06 23.82 -62.54
CA LEU A 6 -10.69 23.38 -62.25
C LEU A 6 -9.68 24.16 -63.10
N CYS A 7 -8.43 24.30 -62.63
CA CYS A 7 -7.25 23.75 -63.32
C CYS A 7 -5.94 23.98 -62.54
N ALA A 8 -5.03 23.04 -62.77
CA ALA A 8 -3.75 22.86 -62.12
C ALA A 8 -2.56 23.39 -62.96
N VAL A 9 -1.37 23.26 -62.35
CA VAL A 9 -0.02 23.13 -62.95
C VAL A 9 0.74 24.44 -63.26
N CYS A 10 1.86 24.68 -62.56
CA CYS A 10 3.21 24.70 -63.16
C CYS A 10 4.33 25.10 -62.17
N SER A 11 5.43 24.36 -62.29
CA SER A 11 6.72 24.45 -61.59
C SER A 11 7.52 25.74 -61.83
N PHE A 12 8.40 26.09 -60.89
CA PHE A 12 9.73 26.66 -61.19
C PHE A 12 10.74 26.30 -60.10
N MET A 13 11.83 25.64 -60.52
CA MET A 13 13.07 25.43 -59.75
C MET A 13 13.97 26.67 -59.84
N SER A 14 14.68 26.99 -58.76
CA SER A 14 16.06 27.48 -58.83
C SER A 14 16.80 27.26 -57.51
N LEU A 15 18.00 26.71 -57.65
CA LEU A 15 18.97 26.30 -56.62
C LEU A 15 19.76 27.48 -56.03
N VAL A 16 20.09 27.41 -54.74
CA VAL A 16 21.46 27.62 -54.20
C VAL A 16 21.58 26.80 -52.91
N GLY A 17 22.62 25.96 -52.81
CA GLY A 17 22.95 25.19 -51.61
C GLY A 17 24.21 25.71 -50.91
N CYS A 18 24.39 25.30 -49.64
CA CYS A 18 25.68 25.04 -48.98
C CYS A 18 25.46 24.12 -47.77
N ALA A 19 26.43 23.24 -47.53
CA ALA A 19 26.39 21.98 -46.79
C ALA A 19 26.70 22.08 -45.27
N PRO A 20 26.55 21.00 -44.47
CA PRO A 20 26.83 20.97 -43.02
C PRO A 20 28.25 20.47 -42.68
N PRO A 21 28.79 20.70 -41.46
CA PRO A 21 29.99 20.02 -40.96
C PRO A 21 29.58 18.70 -40.25
N ALA A 22 30.11 17.51 -40.55
CA ALA A 22 31.49 17.00 -40.59
C ALA A 22 31.82 16.18 -39.31
N SER A 23 31.82 14.86 -39.49
CA SER A 23 32.32 13.81 -38.60
C SER A 23 33.85 13.69 -38.70
N PHE A 24 34.49 13.18 -37.64
CA PHE A 24 35.92 12.79 -37.61
C PHE A 24 36.11 11.44 -36.89
N PRO A 25 37.25 10.74 -37.06
CA PRO A 25 37.31 9.30 -37.33
C PRO A 25 38.15 8.52 -36.30
N SER A 26 38.15 7.19 -36.37
CA SER A 26 39.08 6.34 -35.60
C SER A 26 39.60 5.14 -36.42
N GLN A 27 40.92 5.07 -36.57
CA GLN A 27 41.78 3.88 -36.73
C GLN A 27 43.11 4.24 -36.02
N SER A 28 43.87 3.38 -35.33
CA SER A 28 44.31 2.01 -35.66
C SER A 28 44.95 1.29 -34.45
N ASP A 29 44.76 -0.04 -34.41
CA ASP A 29 45.65 -1.16 -34.05
C ASP A 29 46.62 -1.16 -32.85
N GLY A 30 46.49 -2.24 -32.04
CA GLY A 30 47.50 -2.81 -31.15
C GLY A 30 47.08 -4.20 -30.64
N GLN A 31 47.90 -5.22 -30.92
CA GLN A 31 47.64 -6.67 -30.90
C GLN A 31 47.57 -7.40 -29.52
N LEU A 32 46.80 -8.51 -29.52
CA LEU A 32 47.01 -9.86 -28.94
C LEU A 32 47.05 -10.10 -27.41
N SER A 33 46.10 -10.90 -26.91
CA SER A 33 46.33 -12.32 -26.53
C SER A 33 45.03 -13.05 -26.13
N ASP A 34 45.05 -14.38 -26.34
CA ASP A 34 43.97 -15.36 -26.39
C ASP A 34 43.09 -15.52 -25.13
N PHE A 35 41.82 -15.91 -25.30
CA PHE A 35 41.23 -17.09 -24.65
C PHE A 35 39.88 -17.47 -25.32
N GLN A 36 39.70 -18.77 -25.56
CA GLN A 36 38.58 -19.39 -26.29
C GLN A 36 37.22 -19.28 -25.57
N THR A 37 36.15 -18.98 -26.32
CA THR A 37 34.76 -19.24 -25.93
C THR A 37 34.06 -20.07 -27.02
N ALA A 38 33.46 -21.18 -26.62
CA ALA A 38 32.68 -22.06 -27.49
C ALA A 38 31.19 -21.62 -27.53
N GLN A 39 30.64 -21.60 -28.74
CA GLN A 39 29.25 -21.38 -29.12
C GLN A 39 28.34 -22.55 -28.72
N LEU A 40 27.05 -22.26 -28.47
CA LEU A 40 25.92 -23.04 -29.02
C LEU A 40 24.72 -22.10 -29.29
N ASP A 41 24.18 -22.23 -30.51
CA ASP A 41 23.00 -21.54 -31.07
C ASP A 41 21.70 -22.37 -30.90
N PRO A 42 20.51 -21.78 -31.13
CA PRO A 42 19.19 -22.31 -30.74
C PRO A 42 18.44 -23.07 -31.86
N LEU A 43 17.43 -23.86 -31.49
CA LEU A 43 16.51 -24.52 -32.43
C LEU A 43 15.04 -24.36 -31.99
N ASP A 44 14.22 -23.95 -32.96
CA ASP A 44 12.76 -24.05 -33.11
C ASP A 44 12.51 -24.68 -34.51
N PRO A 45 11.29 -25.09 -34.93
CA PRO A 45 10.10 -25.65 -34.26
C PRO A 45 9.62 -26.95 -35.00
N PRO A 46 8.35 -27.40 -34.86
CA PRO A 46 7.61 -27.65 -36.11
C PRO A 46 6.10 -27.32 -36.10
N SER A 47 5.62 -27.06 -37.32
CA SER A 47 4.25 -26.87 -37.79
C SER A 47 3.55 -28.19 -38.20
N GLU A 48 2.22 -28.27 -38.08
CA GLU A 48 1.24 -28.44 -39.18
C GLU A 48 -0.13 -28.99 -38.70
N ARG A 49 -1.21 -28.47 -39.31
CA ARG A 49 -2.62 -28.89 -39.23
C ARG A 49 -2.95 -29.89 -40.34
N SER A 50 -4.14 -30.54 -40.20
CA SER A 50 -4.95 -31.29 -41.20
C SER A 50 -4.96 -32.80 -40.88
N THR A 51 -6.06 -33.57 -40.73
CA THR A 51 -7.42 -33.69 -41.30
C THR A 51 -8.30 -34.43 -40.26
N ASP A 52 -9.54 -34.05 -39.98
CA ASP A 52 -10.82 -34.55 -40.55
C ASP A 52 -11.43 -35.86 -39.96
N GLU A 53 -12.75 -35.76 -39.75
CA GLU A 53 -13.83 -36.75 -39.69
C GLU A 53 -13.88 -37.97 -38.70
N SER A 54 -14.76 -37.79 -37.69
CA SER A 54 -16.04 -38.51 -37.53
C SER A 54 -16.16 -39.92 -36.87
N ARG A 55 -17.22 -40.00 -36.03
CA ARG A 55 -18.13 -41.14 -35.74
C ARG A 55 -17.85 -42.14 -34.60
N HIS A 56 -18.69 -42.01 -33.57
CA HIS A 56 -19.74 -42.96 -33.13
C HIS A 56 -19.55 -43.96 -31.94
N TYR A 57 -20.58 -43.90 -31.05
CA TYR A 57 -21.17 -44.93 -30.15
C TYR A 57 -20.37 -45.33 -28.89
N LEU A 58 -20.95 -45.68 -27.74
CA LEU A 58 -22.22 -45.49 -27.01
C LEU A 58 -22.08 -46.35 -25.72
N THR A 59 -22.69 -45.92 -24.60
CA THR A 59 -23.16 -46.72 -23.42
C THR A 59 -22.12 -47.44 -22.53
N SER A 60 -22.00 -47.06 -21.24
CA SER A 60 -22.84 -47.38 -20.06
C SER A 60 -22.57 -48.76 -19.45
N ILE A 61 -22.32 -48.82 -18.14
CA ILE A 61 -23.05 -49.62 -17.11
C ILE A 61 -22.35 -49.47 -15.74
N ALA A 62 -23.15 -49.34 -14.68
CA ALA A 62 -22.79 -49.17 -13.27
C ALA A 62 -22.95 -50.50 -12.47
N PRO A 63 -23.15 -50.47 -11.11
CA PRO A 63 -22.25 -50.87 -10.00
C PRO A 63 -22.71 -52.23 -9.36
N PRO A 64 -22.47 -52.68 -8.08
CA PRO A 64 -22.80 -52.05 -6.75
C PRO A 64 -21.89 -52.50 -5.52
N SER A 65 -21.82 -51.78 -4.37
CA SER A 65 -22.53 -51.88 -3.05
C SER A 65 -21.97 -52.76 -1.89
N LEU A 66 -21.96 -52.17 -0.66
CA LEU A 66 -22.24 -52.71 0.71
C LEU A 66 -21.21 -53.67 1.37
N SER A 67 -20.99 -53.81 2.71
CA SER A 67 -21.64 -53.37 3.97
C SER A 67 -20.73 -53.65 5.21
N GLU A 68 -21.13 -53.11 6.36
CA GLU A 68 -20.63 -53.12 7.76
C GLU A 68 -20.21 -54.45 8.43
N THR A 69 -19.35 -54.40 9.47
CA THR A 69 -19.61 -54.88 10.87
C THR A 69 -18.43 -54.72 11.85
N SER A 70 -18.77 -54.74 13.14
CA SER A 70 -18.12 -54.30 14.39
C SER A 70 -17.29 -55.34 15.19
N VAL A 71 -16.53 -54.86 16.22
CA VAL A 71 -16.38 -55.37 17.63
C VAL A 71 -14.93 -55.57 18.18
N SER A 72 -14.62 -54.75 19.22
CA SER A 72 -13.87 -54.94 20.50
C SER A 72 -12.39 -55.40 20.64
N ALA A 73 -11.59 -54.45 21.18
CA ALA A 73 -10.61 -54.47 22.30
C ALA A 73 -9.79 -55.73 22.69
N LEU A 74 -8.45 -55.56 22.83
CA LEU A 74 -7.61 -56.07 23.93
C LEU A 74 -6.18 -55.45 23.92
N ASN A 75 -5.61 -55.28 25.13
CA ASN A 75 -4.33 -54.64 25.49
C ASN A 75 -3.05 -55.33 24.96
N GLY A 76 -1.98 -54.56 24.70
CA GLY A 76 -0.60 -55.07 24.66
C GLY A 76 0.46 -54.09 24.15
N LEU A 77 1.51 -53.89 24.96
CA LEU A 77 2.74 -53.08 24.79
C LEU A 77 3.15 -52.66 23.36
N GLU A 78 3.28 -51.35 23.12
CA GLU A 78 3.92 -50.78 21.93
C GLU A 78 5.43 -50.54 22.14
N THR A 79 6.24 -51.05 21.21
CA THR A 79 7.51 -50.44 20.81
C THR A 79 7.39 -50.08 19.34
N SER A 80 7.28 -48.79 19.01
CA SER A 80 7.12 -48.33 17.63
C SER A 80 8.47 -48.27 16.88
N PRO A 81 8.56 -48.77 15.64
CA PRO A 81 9.74 -48.61 14.78
C PRO A 81 9.77 -47.23 14.11
N THR A 82 10.96 -46.65 13.96
CA THR A 82 11.17 -45.39 13.22
C THR A 82 11.26 -45.67 11.72
N ILE A 83 10.50 -44.94 10.90
CA ILE A 83 10.59 -44.97 9.43
C ILE A 83 11.12 -43.61 8.95
N THR A 84 12.10 -43.63 8.04
CA THR A 84 12.64 -42.42 7.39
C THR A 84 12.00 -42.28 6.02
N LEU A 85 11.40 -41.13 5.73
CA LEU A 85 10.88 -40.78 4.41
C LEU A 85 11.74 -39.67 3.79
N ARG A 86 12.00 -39.75 2.49
CA ARG A 86 12.64 -38.69 1.70
C ARG A 86 11.65 -38.09 0.72
N LEU A 87 11.57 -36.77 0.71
CA LEU A 87 10.94 -35.97 -0.34
C LEU A 87 11.99 -34.97 -0.84
N GLY A 88 12.61 -35.26 -1.99
CA GLY A 88 13.71 -34.47 -2.54
C GLY A 88 14.99 -34.51 -1.70
N ASP A 89 15.81 -33.45 -1.77
CA ASP A 89 17.14 -33.39 -1.15
C ASP A 89 17.17 -33.09 0.36
N ALA A 90 16.01 -33.04 1.03
CA ALA A 90 15.92 -32.90 2.48
C ALA A 90 15.45 -34.20 3.15
N THR A 91 16.09 -34.57 4.27
CA THR A 91 15.71 -35.76 5.07
C THR A 91 15.18 -35.29 6.43
N THR A 92 13.96 -35.69 6.78
CA THR A 92 13.34 -35.40 8.10
C THR A 92 12.92 -36.70 8.78
N LEU A 93 13.19 -36.82 10.08
CA LEU A 93 12.72 -37.91 10.93
C LEU A 93 11.33 -37.59 11.46
N VAL A 94 10.35 -38.47 11.22
CA VAL A 94 9.00 -38.34 11.76
C VAL A 94 8.74 -39.50 12.73
N GLN A 95 8.40 -39.18 13.98
CA GLN A 95 7.77 -40.12 14.91
C GLN A 95 6.26 -40.06 14.69
N THR A 96 5.65 -41.13 14.22
CA THR A 96 4.19 -41.21 14.08
C THR A 96 3.57 -41.72 15.37
N ALA A 97 2.52 -41.05 15.83
CA ALA A 97 1.64 -41.53 16.88
C ALA A 97 0.82 -42.71 16.35
N SER A 98 0.61 -43.71 17.19
CA SER A 98 -0.10 -44.95 16.92
C SER A 98 -1.52 -44.72 16.36
N GLY A 99 -1.83 -45.32 15.20
CA GLY A 99 -3.19 -45.66 14.81
C GLY A 99 -3.83 -44.82 13.69
N SER A 100 -3.44 -45.06 12.44
CA SER A 100 -4.36 -45.06 11.28
C SER A 100 -3.70 -45.75 10.10
N GLU A 101 -4.26 -46.88 9.69
CA GLU A 101 -3.91 -47.60 8.46
C GLU A 101 -4.51 -46.85 7.27
N ASP A 102 -3.68 -46.22 6.44
CA ASP A 102 -3.93 -46.01 5.00
C ASP A 102 -2.64 -45.48 4.34
N VAL A 103 -1.99 -46.33 3.55
CA VAL A 103 -0.86 -45.96 2.69
C VAL A 103 -1.37 -45.89 1.26
N PRO A 104 -1.24 -44.74 0.55
CA PRO A 104 -1.63 -44.66 -0.86
C PRO A 104 -0.77 -45.61 -1.72
N SER A 105 -1.42 -46.29 -2.68
CA SER A 105 -0.75 -47.13 -3.67
C SER A 105 0.28 -46.33 -4.48
N GLY A 106 1.55 -46.73 -4.44
CA GLY A 106 2.63 -46.12 -5.24
C GLY A 106 4.02 -46.06 -4.57
N VAL A 107 4.19 -46.54 -3.34
CA VAL A 107 5.48 -46.48 -2.63
C VAL A 107 6.28 -47.79 -2.79
N GLU A 108 7.44 -47.71 -3.43
CA GLU A 108 8.39 -48.81 -3.57
C GLU A 108 9.39 -48.82 -2.40
N ILE A 109 9.53 -49.95 -1.72
CA ILE A 109 10.44 -50.13 -0.57
C ILE A 109 11.70 -50.85 -1.05
N ILE A 110 12.86 -50.18 -0.99
CA ILE A 110 14.16 -50.78 -1.33
C ILE A 110 14.96 -51.08 -0.04
N PRO A 111 15.40 -52.33 0.21
CA PRO A 111 16.23 -52.65 1.36
C PRO A 111 17.70 -52.24 1.17
N THR A 112 18.32 -51.65 2.19
CA THR A 112 19.74 -51.26 2.19
C THR A 112 20.64 -52.44 2.62
N PRO A 113 21.78 -52.69 1.94
CA PRO A 113 22.70 -53.80 2.29
C PRO A 113 23.70 -53.43 3.39
N PRO A 114 24.33 -54.42 4.08
CA PRO A 114 25.15 -54.17 5.26
C PRO A 114 26.65 -53.97 4.95
N GLY A 115 27.22 -52.89 5.51
CA GLY A 115 28.58 -52.85 6.06
C GLY A 115 29.72 -52.29 5.19
N GLU A 116 30.38 -51.23 5.67
CA GLU A 116 31.85 -51.19 5.87
C GLU A 116 32.28 -49.98 6.72
N ARG A 117 33.49 -50.04 7.30
CA ARG A 117 33.95 -49.32 8.51
C ARG A 117 34.63 -47.95 8.25
N ASP A 118 34.57 -47.14 9.31
CA ASP A 118 35.23 -45.86 9.66
C ASP A 118 36.66 -45.58 9.13
N PRO A 119 37.07 -44.29 9.08
CA PRO A 119 38.01 -43.84 10.10
C PRO A 119 37.74 -42.45 10.71
N ALA A 120 37.60 -42.45 12.04
CA ALA A 120 38.17 -41.52 13.03
C ALA A 120 38.08 -39.99 12.82
N MET A 121 37.22 -39.35 13.61
CA MET A 121 37.55 -38.06 14.25
C MET A 121 37.15 -38.09 15.75
N THR A 122 38.02 -37.46 16.54
CA THR A 122 38.13 -37.40 18.00
C THR A 122 36.86 -36.92 18.74
N PRO A 123 36.56 -37.42 19.96
CA PRO A 123 35.38 -36.97 20.71
C PRO A 123 35.63 -35.63 21.41
N GLN A 124 34.87 -34.60 21.04
CA GLN A 124 34.71 -33.40 21.87
C GLN A 124 33.66 -33.68 22.96
N ALA A 125 33.98 -33.25 24.18
CA ALA A 125 33.14 -33.39 25.36
C ALA A 125 31.80 -32.62 25.21
N PRO A 126 30.68 -33.14 25.74
CA PRO A 126 29.41 -32.44 25.72
C PRO A 126 29.43 -31.23 26.67
N PRO A 127 28.78 -30.10 26.31
CA PRO A 127 28.61 -29.00 27.24
C PRO A 127 27.69 -29.41 28.39
N SER A 128 28.13 -29.10 29.61
CA SER A 128 27.41 -29.34 30.86
C SER A 128 26.05 -28.63 30.90
N SER A 129 25.00 -29.40 31.16
CA SER A 129 23.64 -28.90 31.43
C SER A 129 23.62 -28.02 32.69
N PRO A 130 22.85 -26.91 32.72
CA PRO A 130 22.63 -26.16 33.95
C PRO A 130 21.70 -26.95 34.90
N LYS A 131 22.06 -26.94 36.19
CA LYS A 131 21.27 -27.53 37.29
C LYS A 131 19.86 -26.90 37.40
N PRO A 132 18.85 -27.63 37.89
CA PRO A 132 17.54 -27.06 38.19
C PRO A 132 17.65 -26.10 39.38
N ALA A 133 17.10 -24.90 39.25
CA ALA A 133 16.94 -23.97 40.37
C ALA A 133 15.89 -24.51 41.35
N THR A 134 16.24 -24.53 42.64
CA THR A 134 15.34 -24.75 43.77
C THR A 134 14.30 -23.63 43.89
N PRO A 135 13.07 -23.91 44.36
CA PRO A 135 12.01 -22.91 44.46
C PRO A 135 12.29 -21.92 45.61
N VAL A 136 12.24 -20.63 45.29
CA VAL A 136 12.30 -19.53 46.27
C VAL A 136 10.88 -19.26 46.79
N PRO A 137 10.66 -19.09 48.11
CA PRO A 137 9.34 -18.87 48.67
C PRO A 137 8.82 -17.45 48.37
N ALA A 138 7.52 -17.36 48.10
CA ALA A 138 6.80 -16.11 47.87
C ALA A 138 6.92 -15.16 49.07
N THR A 139 7.30 -13.91 48.80
CA THR A 139 7.20 -12.80 49.75
C THR A 139 5.91 -12.00 49.49
N PRO A 140 5.25 -11.47 50.54
CA PRO A 140 3.91 -10.93 50.44
C PRO A 140 3.88 -9.50 49.89
N VAL A 141 2.82 -9.21 49.13
CA VAL A 141 2.45 -7.89 48.59
C VAL A 141 2.21 -6.89 49.75
N PRO A 142 2.75 -5.66 49.70
CA PRO A 142 2.36 -4.62 50.64
C PRO A 142 1.00 -4.02 50.25
N ALA A 143 0.10 -3.93 51.23
CA ALA A 143 -1.22 -3.36 51.10
C ALA A 143 -1.19 -1.83 50.86
N THR A 144 -2.03 -1.38 49.93
CA THR A 144 -2.35 0.02 49.62
C THR A 144 -2.97 0.73 50.84
N PRO A 145 -2.55 1.95 51.22
CA PRO A 145 -3.28 2.74 52.20
C PRO A 145 -4.44 3.51 51.56
N ALA A 146 -5.59 3.49 52.25
CA ALA A 146 -6.82 4.20 51.91
C ALA A 146 -6.68 5.74 52.03
N PRO A 147 -7.53 6.53 51.34
CA PRO A 147 -7.42 7.99 51.29
C PRO A 147 -7.97 8.66 52.56
N ALA A 148 -7.23 9.62 53.10
CA ALA A 148 -7.65 10.46 54.22
C ALA A 148 -8.49 11.67 53.73
N THR A 149 -9.59 11.93 54.44
CA THR A 149 -10.51 13.05 54.28
C THR A 149 -9.96 14.36 54.87
N PRO A 150 -10.30 15.55 54.35
CA PRO A 150 -9.80 16.84 54.86
C PRO A 150 -10.83 17.60 55.72
N LYS A 151 -10.36 18.31 56.76
CA LYS A 151 -11.10 19.40 57.45
C LYS A 151 -10.16 20.25 58.37
N PRO A 152 -10.54 21.47 58.84
CA PRO A 152 -10.37 22.75 58.13
C PRO A 152 -9.69 23.89 58.94
N ALA A 153 -9.31 24.95 58.19
CA ALA A 153 -9.38 26.41 58.46
C ALA A 153 -8.38 27.17 59.37
N GLU A 154 -8.17 28.43 58.93
CA GLU A 154 -7.72 29.71 59.57
C GLU A 154 -6.35 30.23 59.09
N THR A 155 -6.10 31.47 58.64
CA THR A 155 -6.87 32.72 58.46
C THR A 155 -6.06 33.69 57.55
N LYS A 156 -6.73 34.61 56.84
CA LYS A 156 -6.25 35.73 55.97
C LYS A 156 -5.80 36.97 56.80
N PRO A 157 -5.45 38.16 56.22
CA PRO A 157 -4.80 38.56 54.94
C PRO A 157 -3.76 39.74 55.08
N ALA A 158 -3.03 40.08 54.00
CA ALA A 158 -2.82 41.47 53.48
C ALA A 158 -1.82 41.55 52.31
N SER A 159 -2.13 42.37 51.29
CA SER A 159 -1.23 42.82 50.19
C SER A 159 -0.68 44.23 50.51
N PRO A 160 0.40 44.76 49.87
CA PRO A 160 0.34 45.32 48.51
C PRO A 160 1.65 45.19 47.65
N THR A 161 1.56 45.75 46.44
CA THR A 161 2.32 45.66 45.16
C THR A 161 3.72 46.39 45.13
N PRO A 162 4.44 46.59 43.98
CA PRO A 162 5.81 46.09 43.76
C PRO A 162 6.88 47.20 43.51
N ALA A 163 8.17 46.82 43.45
CA ALA A 163 9.26 47.70 42.99
C ALA A 163 10.28 47.00 42.08
N LYS A 164 10.72 47.76 41.08
CA LYS A 164 11.66 47.49 39.98
C LYS A 164 13.10 47.21 40.45
N SER A 165 13.87 46.42 39.67
CA SER A 165 15.17 46.85 39.11
C SER A 165 15.80 45.81 38.16
N THR A 166 16.42 46.35 37.11
CA THR A 166 17.29 45.84 36.04
C THR A 166 18.39 44.82 36.41
N PRO A 167 18.99 44.17 35.39
CA PRO A 167 20.42 43.86 35.39
C PRO A 167 21.18 44.35 34.14
N MET A 168 22.46 44.71 34.34
CA MET A 168 23.51 44.92 33.33
C MET A 168 24.60 43.83 33.49
N ASP A 169 25.08 43.34 32.34
CA ASP A 169 26.45 42.95 31.92
C ASP A 169 27.31 42.04 32.80
N SER A 170 28.00 41.01 32.28
CA SER A 170 29.11 41.00 31.30
C SER A 170 29.68 39.55 31.27
N ALA A 171 30.48 39.00 30.36
CA ALA A 171 31.11 39.35 29.08
C ALA A 171 31.79 38.08 28.50
N SER A 172 32.16 38.12 27.21
CA SER A 172 33.34 37.48 26.53
C SER A 172 32.94 36.94 25.15
N ALA A 173 33.69 37.00 24.04
CA ALA A 173 34.75 37.85 23.48
C ALA A 173 34.95 37.29 22.06
N ALA A 174 35.15 38.13 21.04
CA ALA A 174 35.35 37.69 19.65
C ALA A 174 36.39 38.54 18.91
N SER A 175 36.86 37.99 17.76
CA SER A 175 37.32 38.64 16.49
C SER A 175 38.78 38.33 16.10
N PRO A 176 39.24 38.55 14.82
CA PRO A 176 38.59 39.24 13.69
C PRO A 176 38.83 38.69 12.24
N LYS A 177 38.10 39.24 11.24
CA LYS A 177 38.62 39.63 9.90
C LYS A 177 37.72 40.72 9.23
N PRO A 178 38.22 41.52 8.26
CA PRO A 178 37.83 42.93 8.10
C PRO A 178 37.20 43.36 6.75
N GLY A 179 36.46 44.49 6.77
CA GLY A 179 36.62 45.62 5.82
C GLY A 179 35.58 45.85 4.69
N ALA A 180 34.66 46.81 4.90
CA ALA A 180 33.75 47.45 3.91
C ALA A 180 34.48 48.56 3.07
N PRO A 181 33.89 49.36 2.13
CA PRO A 181 32.62 50.14 2.22
C PRO A 181 31.86 50.30 0.84
N ALA A 182 30.78 51.07 0.57
CA ALA A 182 30.10 52.22 1.18
C ALA A 182 28.64 52.38 0.62
N ALA A 183 27.83 53.17 1.34
CA ALA A 183 26.39 53.50 1.23
C ALA A 183 26.01 54.51 0.08
N PRO A 184 24.78 55.10 -0.08
CA PRO A 184 23.72 55.37 0.92
C PRO A 184 22.23 55.27 0.51
N GLU A 185 21.39 55.39 1.55
CA GLU A 185 19.92 55.43 1.64
C GLU A 185 19.26 56.71 1.07
N ALA A 186 17.98 56.63 0.67
CA ALA A 186 16.89 57.51 1.19
C ALA A 186 15.48 57.21 0.61
N LYS A 187 14.54 56.98 1.55
CA LYS A 187 13.12 57.45 1.65
C LYS A 187 12.09 57.24 0.52
N MET A 188 10.94 56.66 0.90
CA MET A 188 9.55 57.20 0.83
C MET A 188 8.59 56.07 1.27
N ALA A 189 7.82 56.19 2.36
CA ALA A 189 6.52 56.87 2.51
C ALA A 189 5.35 56.22 1.73
N ASP A 190 4.35 55.88 2.52
CA ASP A 190 3.08 55.16 2.33
C ASP A 190 2.20 55.58 1.13
N ALA A 191 1.62 54.61 0.42
CA ALA A 191 0.42 54.76 -0.41
C ALA A 191 -0.23 53.39 -0.74
N SER A 192 -1.51 53.29 -0.38
CA SER A 192 -2.48 52.26 -0.75
C SER A 192 -2.71 52.16 -2.27
N GLU A 193 -2.75 50.93 -2.83
CA GLU A 193 -3.53 50.55 -4.03
C GLU A 193 -3.45 49.01 -4.21
N ALA A 194 -4.59 48.30 -4.14
CA ALA A 194 -5.39 47.80 -5.26
C ALA A 194 -4.89 46.47 -5.86
N GLN A 195 -5.73 45.43 -5.73
CA GLN A 195 -5.55 44.08 -6.28
C GLN A 195 -5.46 44.08 -7.83
N PRO A 196 -4.55 43.30 -8.45
CA PRO A 196 -4.52 43.15 -9.90
C PRO A 196 -5.53 42.09 -10.38
N LYS A 197 -6.28 42.42 -11.43
CA LYS A 197 -7.15 41.52 -12.19
C LYS A 197 -6.34 40.52 -13.04
N PRO A 198 -6.87 39.32 -13.32
CA PRO A 198 -6.18 38.31 -14.12
C PRO A 198 -6.09 38.69 -15.60
N VAL A 199 -4.94 38.39 -16.20
CA VAL A 199 -4.60 38.63 -17.61
C VAL A 199 -5.11 37.46 -18.46
N ASN A 200 -5.88 37.76 -19.51
CA ASN A 200 -6.42 36.79 -20.47
C ASN A 200 -5.31 36.07 -21.25
N ALA A 201 -5.37 34.73 -21.30
CA ALA A 201 -4.58 33.90 -22.20
C ALA A 201 -5.23 33.84 -23.61
N PRO A 202 -4.45 33.74 -24.71
CA PRO A 202 -4.97 33.72 -26.08
C PRO A 202 -5.60 32.36 -26.47
N PRO A 203 -6.58 32.36 -27.40
CA PRO A 203 -7.33 31.15 -27.75
C PRO A 203 -6.51 30.22 -28.65
N LYS A 204 -6.40 28.93 -28.28
CA LYS A 204 -5.89 27.89 -29.16
C LYS A 204 -7.01 27.37 -30.06
N ALA A 205 -6.70 27.31 -31.35
CA ALA A 205 -7.56 26.80 -32.42
C ALA A 205 -7.77 25.28 -32.31
N GLY A 206 -8.89 24.82 -32.87
CA GLY A 206 -9.54 23.55 -32.62
C GLY A 206 -8.73 22.30 -32.95
N THR A 207 -8.80 21.38 -32.00
CA THR A 207 -8.66 19.93 -32.12
C THR A 207 -9.80 19.34 -31.30
N ASP A 208 -10.53 18.38 -31.85
CA ASP A 208 -11.78 17.84 -31.28
C ASP A 208 -11.70 17.63 -29.75
N SER A 209 -12.54 18.38 -29.01
CA SER A 209 -12.47 18.44 -27.55
C SER A 209 -12.97 17.14 -26.94
N ILE A 210 -12.03 16.31 -26.46
CA ILE A 210 -12.32 15.42 -25.33
C ILE A 210 -12.65 16.37 -24.17
N GLY A 211 -13.93 16.54 -23.85
CA GLY A 211 -14.37 17.43 -22.78
C GLY A 211 -13.65 17.10 -21.48
N GLY A 212 -13.23 18.12 -20.73
CA GLY A 212 -12.67 17.95 -19.39
C GLY A 212 -13.64 17.23 -18.43
N PRO A 213 -13.24 16.97 -17.17
CA PRO A 213 -14.13 16.36 -16.19
C PRO A 213 -15.40 17.22 -16.04
N GLU A 214 -16.55 16.57 -16.00
CA GLU A 214 -17.80 17.27 -15.75
C GLU A 214 -17.80 17.85 -14.32
N ASP A 215 -18.23 19.10 -14.16
CA ASP A 215 -18.29 19.75 -12.86
C ASP A 215 -19.64 19.50 -12.18
N TYR A 216 -19.66 18.55 -11.25
CA TYR A 216 -20.85 18.19 -10.47
C TYR A 216 -21.42 19.35 -9.63
N THR A 217 -20.63 20.41 -9.38
CA THR A 217 -21.12 21.57 -8.63
C THR A 217 -22.13 22.39 -9.44
N THR A 218 -22.10 22.27 -10.77
CA THR A 218 -23.02 22.94 -11.70
C THR A 218 -24.35 22.20 -11.90
N TRP A 219 -24.44 20.96 -11.42
CA TRP A 219 -25.65 20.15 -11.57
C TRP A 219 -26.81 20.67 -10.72
N THR A 220 -28.03 20.56 -11.26
CA THR A 220 -29.25 20.58 -10.45
C THR A 220 -29.27 19.38 -9.51
N LYS A 221 -30.15 19.38 -8.49
CA LYS A 221 -30.32 18.19 -7.62
C LYS A 221 -30.71 16.97 -8.49
N PRO A 222 -29.93 15.87 -8.47
CA PRO A 222 -30.32 14.63 -9.12
C PRO A 222 -31.46 13.93 -8.36
N LEU A 223 -32.17 13.02 -9.02
CA LEU A 223 -33.14 12.14 -8.37
C LEU A 223 -32.44 11.23 -7.36
N VAL A 224 -31.28 10.69 -7.75
CA VAL A 224 -30.36 9.92 -6.90
C VAL A 224 -28.94 10.26 -7.30
N SER A 225 -28.04 10.40 -6.31
CA SER A 225 -26.60 10.53 -6.53
C SER A 225 -25.88 9.32 -5.97
N MET A 226 -25.23 8.54 -6.84
CA MET A 226 -24.36 7.44 -6.44
C MET A 226 -22.92 7.95 -6.38
N VAL A 227 -22.17 7.51 -5.38
CA VAL A 227 -20.74 7.87 -5.23
C VAL A 227 -19.93 6.59 -5.17
N PHE A 228 -19.02 6.43 -6.10
CA PHE A 228 -18.21 5.23 -6.27
C PHE A 228 -16.77 5.47 -5.85
N THR A 229 -16.26 4.58 -5.02
CA THR A 229 -14.84 4.47 -4.67
C THR A 229 -14.36 3.03 -4.88
N GLY A 230 -13.08 2.78 -4.72
CA GLY A 230 -12.49 1.45 -4.87
C GLY A 230 -10.99 1.51 -4.72
N ASN A 231 -10.38 0.34 -4.59
CA ASN A 231 -8.93 0.17 -4.56
C ASN A 231 -8.24 0.99 -3.47
N GLN A 232 -8.81 1.02 -2.27
CA GLN A 232 -8.29 1.84 -1.17
C GLN A 232 -6.92 1.38 -0.67
N HIS A 233 -6.56 0.10 -0.81
CA HIS A 233 -5.20 -0.41 -0.53
C HIS A 233 -4.65 -0.10 0.87
N GLY A 234 -5.51 0.13 1.86
CA GLY A 234 -5.14 0.45 3.23
C GLY A 234 -4.80 1.92 3.47
N TYR A 235 -5.01 2.80 2.48
CA TYR A 235 -4.87 4.27 2.60
C TYR A 235 -6.10 4.86 3.30
N ILE A 236 -6.24 4.55 4.59
CA ILE A 236 -7.25 5.17 5.47
C ILE A 236 -6.98 6.68 5.56
N GLU A 237 -5.71 7.08 5.57
CA GLU A 237 -5.27 8.45 5.30
C GLU A 237 -4.44 8.49 4.03
N PRO A 238 -4.40 9.63 3.32
CA PRO A 238 -3.31 9.85 2.40
C PRO A 238 -1.99 9.73 3.17
N CYS A 239 -1.04 9.02 2.58
CA CYS A 239 0.33 8.89 3.07
C CYS A 239 0.83 10.27 3.52
N GLY A 240 0.94 10.46 4.83
CA GLY A 240 1.21 11.74 5.50
C GLY A 240 2.58 12.35 5.21
N CYS A 241 3.27 11.84 4.20
CA CYS A 241 4.70 12.00 3.93
C CYS A 241 5.01 13.24 3.07
N THR A 242 4.04 13.73 2.29
CA THR A 242 4.12 15.01 1.57
C THR A 242 3.31 16.12 2.24
N GLY A 243 3.44 17.38 1.82
CA GLY A 243 2.56 18.45 2.33
C GLY A 243 1.07 18.08 2.16
N LEU A 244 0.23 18.44 3.14
CA LEU A 244 -1.21 18.08 3.13
C LEU A 244 -1.95 18.61 1.89
N ASP A 245 -1.49 19.75 1.38
CA ASP A 245 -1.93 20.42 0.15
C ASP A 245 -1.65 19.59 -1.11
N ARG A 246 -0.61 18.76 -1.08
CA ARG A 246 -0.16 17.90 -2.18
C ARG A 246 -0.73 16.48 -2.12
N GLN A 247 -1.39 16.12 -1.03
CA GLN A 247 -2.01 14.80 -0.85
C GLN A 247 -3.43 14.73 -1.40
N LYS A 248 -3.88 13.53 -1.81
CA LYS A 248 -5.28 13.22 -2.19
C LYS A 248 -5.77 11.96 -1.47
N GLY A 249 -7.07 11.86 -1.22
CA GLY A 249 -7.70 10.66 -0.68
C GLY A 249 -7.82 10.65 0.84
N GLY A 250 -7.91 9.43 1.39
CA GLY A 250 -8.21 9.15 2.80
C GLY A 250 -9.69 9.28 3.16
N VAL A 251 -10.11 8.49 4.14
CA VAL A 251 -11.51 8.39 4.56
C VAL A 251 -12.01 9.69 5.19
N ALA A 252 -11.12 10.49 5.80
CA ALA A 252 -11.49 11.77 6.40
C ALA A 252 -11.97 12.80 5.38
N ARG A 253 -11.29 12.93 4.24
CA ARG A 253 -11.71 13.81 3.15
C ARG A 253 -12.90 13.27 2.41
N ARG A 254 -12.94 11.95 2.22
CA ARG A 254 -14.06 11.23 1.62
C ARG A 254 -15.36 11.47 2.40
N PHE A 255 -15.32 11.39 3.72
CA PHE A 255 -16.46 11.70 4.58
C PHE A 255 -16.95 13.13 4.37
N THR A 256 -16.04 14.12 4.45
CA THR A 256 -16.37 15.53 4.23
C THR A 256 -16.97 15.77 2.85
N PHE A 257 -16.46 15.09 1.81
CA PHE A 257 -17.02 15.14 0.48
C PHE A 257 -18.45 14.61 0.42
N LEU A 258 -18.71 13.40 0.96
CA LEU A 258 -20.06 12.82 1.01
C LEU A 258 -21.02 13.71 1.81
N ASP A 259 -20.57 14.26 2.93
CA ASP A 259 -21.36 15.18 3.75
C ASP A 259 -21.66 16.49 3.01
N SER A 260 -20.71 17.01 2.21
CA SER A 260 -20.96 18.19 1.38
C SER A 260 -22.07 17.98 0.36
N LEU A 261 -22.19 16.76 -0.21
CA LEU A 261 -23.30 16.42 -1.12
C LEU A 261 -24.62 16.34 -0.36
N ARG A 262 -24.64 15.71 0.82
CA ARG A 262 -25.83 15.63 1.70
C ARG A 262 -26.30 17.02 2.14
N GLN A 263 -25.38 17.93 2.49
CA GLN A 263 -25.68 19.31 2.87
C GLN A 263 -26.24 20.13 1.70
N ARG A 264 -25.92 19.80 0.45
CA ARG A 264 -26.59 20.34 -0.75
C ARG A 264 -28.01 19.80 -0.95
N GLY A 265 -28.47 18.94 -0.04
CA GLY A 265 -29.78 18.30 -0.08
C GLY A 265 -29.85 17.13 -1.06
N TRP A 266 -28.71 16.57 -1.48
CA TRP A 266 -28.68 15.43 -2.40
C TRP A 266 -28.89 14.12 -1.64
N ASP A 267 -29.52 13.18 -2.32
CA ASP A 267 -29.75 11.81 -1.83
C ASP A 267 -28.58 10.94 -2.29
N VAL A 268 -27.65 10.68 -1.37
CA VAL A 268 -26.33 10.10 -1.66
C VAL A 268 -26.31 8.61 -1.31
N ILE A 269 -25.96 7.78 -2.29
CA ILE A 269 -25.77 6.33 -2.18
C ILE A 269 -24.29 6.01 -2.42
N PRO A 270 -23.45 5.93 -1.39
CA PRO A 270 -22.04 5.57 -1.56
C PRO A 270 -21.89 4.06 -1.75
N MET A 271 -21.01 3.66 -2.68
CA MET A 271 -20.66 2.27 -2.97
C MET A 271 -19.17 2.15 -3.25
N ASP A 272 -18.58 0.98 -2.96
CA ASP A 272 -17.15 0.75 -3.16
C ASP A 272 -16.89 -0.57 -3.92
N ALA A 273 -16.00 -0.55 -4.92
CA ALA A 273 -15.72 -1.72 -5.75
C ALA A 273 -14.69 -2.72 -5.14
N GLY A 274 -14.22 -2.48 -3.91
CA GLY A 274 -13.40 -3.43 -3.15
C GLY A 274 -11.90 -3.13 -3.15
N ASN A 275 -11.13 -4.05 -2.58
CA ASN A 275 -9.68 -3.97 -2.32
C ASN A 275 -9.34 -2.88 -1.30
N GLN A 276 -9.93 -3.02 -0.11
CA GLN A 276 -9.77 -2.09 1.00
C GLN A 276 -8.36 -2.10 1.57
N VAL A 277 -7.64 -3.23 1.47
CA VAL A 277 -6.26 -3.41 1.92
C VAL A 277 -5.36 -3.92 0.78
N ARG A 278 -4.04 -3.96 0.98
CA ARG A 278 -3.05 -4.44 -0.01
C ARG A 278 -2.15 -5.58 0.51
N ARG A 279 -1.88 -5.58 1.82
CA ARG A 279 -0.96 -6.52 2.47
C ARG A 279 -1.72 -7.55 3.29
N VAL A 280 -1.00 -8.54 3.81
CA VAL A 280 -1.51 -9.51 4.79
C VAL A 280 -0.87 -9.27 6.16
N GLY A 281 -1.37 -9.95 7.19
CA GLY A 281 -0.87 -9.87 8.55
C GLY A 281 -1.69 -8.93 9.44
N ASN A 282 -1.31 -8.84 10.71
CA ASN A 282 -2.18 -8.24 11.74
C ASN A 282 -2.46 -6.76 11.49
N GLN A 283 -1.49 -5.99 10.98
CA GLN A 283 -1.74 -4.60 10.60
C GLN A 283 -2.79 -4.48 9.48
N ALA A 284 -2.72 -5.34 8.47
CA ALA A 284 -3.68 -5.32 7.36
C ALA A 284 -5.08 -5.72 7.82
N LYS A 285 -5.21 -6.73 8.68
CA LYS A 285 -6.50 -7.11 9.30
C LYS A 285 -7.12 -5.95 10.07
N ILE A 286 -6.32 -5.26 10.88
CA ILE A 286 -6.75 -4.07 11.59
C ILE A 286 -7.21 -2.98 10.60
N LYS A 287 -6.42 -2.71 9.54
CA LYS A 287 -6.80 -1.72 8.52
C LYS A 287 -8.10 -2.10 7.81
N LEU A 288 -8.33 -3.37 7.52
CA LEU A 288 -9.55 -3.87 6.90
C LEU A 288 -10.76 -3.58 7.80
N GLN A 289 -10.66 -3.92 9.09
CA GLN A 289 -11.71 -3.66 10.09
C GLN A 289 -11.98 -2.15 10.25
N GLN A 290 -10.94 -1.33 10.35
CA GLN A 290 -11.09 0.12 10.46
C GLN A 290 -11.66 0.74 9.18
N SER A 291 -11.30 0.21 8.01
CA SER A 291 -11.89 0.63 6.72
C SER A 291 -13.37 0.28 6.66
N ALA A 292 -13.76 -0.95 7.04
CA ALA A 292 -15.16 -1.36 7.11
C ALA A 292 -15.97 -0.48 8.08
N ARG A 293 -15.42 -0.17 9.26
CA ARG A 293 -16.02 0.77 10.22
C ARG A 293 -16.20 2.16 9.62
N ALA A 294 -15.20 2.68 8.92
CA ALA A 294 -15.28 3.99 8.26
C ALA A 294 -16.36 4.01 7.17
N LEU A 295 -16.45 2.96 6.34
CA LEU A 295 -17.46 2.83 5.28
C LEU A 295 -18.88 2.75 5.89
N SER A 296 -19.05 1.97 6.96
CA SER A 296 -20.31 1.90 7.71
C SER A 296 -20.72 3.26 8.28
N GLU A 297 -19.80 3.98 8.92
CA GLU A 297 -20.05 5.32 9.48
C GLU A 297 -20.34 6.36 8.38
N MET A 298 -19.72 6.23 7.21
CA MET A 298 -20.03 7.03 6.03
C MET A 298 -21.37 6.67 5.38
N GLY A 299 -22.02 5.56 5.78
CA GLY A 299 -23.30 5.11 5.25
C GLY A 299 -23.21 4.46 3.87
N TYR A 300 -22.08 3.80 3.57
CA TYR A 300 -21.94 2.99 2.35
C TYR A 300 -23.01 1.91 2.29
N GLN A 301 -23.59 1.72 1.11
CA GLN A 301 -24.71 0.81 0.90
C GLN A 301 -24.29 -0.53 0.32
N ALA A 302 -23.20 -0.57 -0.45
CA ALA A 302 -22.67 -1.78 -1.07
C ALA A 302 -21.16 -1.68 -1.26
N VAL A 303 -20.43 -2.72 -0.88
CA VAL A 303 -18.97 -2.82 -1.00
C VAL A 303 -18.60 -4.18 -1.57
N GLY A 304 -17.84 -4.21 -2.66
CA GLY A 304 -17.28 -5.43 -3.23
C GLY A 304 -16.02 -5.91 -2.51
N PHE A 305 -15.51 -7.08 -2.91
CA PHE A 305 -14.22 -7.59 -2.45
C PHE A 305 -13.16 -7.49 -3.53
N GLY A 306 -11.94 -7.18 -3.11
CA GLY A 306 -10.75 -7.34 -3.94
C GLY A 306 -9.90 -8.55 -3.52
N PRO A 307 -8.92 -8.94 -4.34
CA PRO A 307 -8.01 -10.06 -4.07
C PRO A 307 -7.24 -9.88 -2.76
N ASP A 308 -6.85 -8.66 -2.39
CA ASP A 308 -6.10 -8.42 -1.17
C ASP A 308 -6.97 -8.43 0.09
N ASP A 309 -8.27 -8.13 -0.05
CA ASP A 309 -9.24 -8.37 1.03
C ASP A 309 -9.38 -9.88 1.26
N ILE A 310 -9.54 -10.64 0.17
CA ILE A 310 -9.72 -12.10 0.20
C ILE A 310 -8.54 -12.79 0.91
N ARG A 311 -7.33 -12.29 0.68
CA ARG A 311 -6.09 -12.81 1.29
C ARG A 311 -6.02 -12.66 2.83
N GLN A 312 -6.92 -11.91 3.47
CA GLN A 312 -6.93 -11.82 4.94
C GLN A 312 -7.44 -13.10 5.61
N GLY A 313 -8.26 -13.88 4.91
CA GLY A 313 -8.83 -15.14 5.39
C GLY A 313 -10.30 -15.05 5.77
N ALA A 314 -10.95 -16.22 5.87
CA ALA A 314 -12.41 -16.33 5.97
C ALA A 314 -12.97 -15.63 7.22
N THR A 315 -12.31 -15.79 8.37
CA THR A 315 -12.73 -15.16 9.62
C THR A 315 -12.73 -13.64 9.54
N ASP A 316 -11.71 -13.05 8.92
CA ASP A 316 -11.58 -11.60 8.79
C ASP A 316 -12.62 -11.05 7.80
N LEU A 317 -12.85 -11.72 6.67
CA LEU A 317 -13.92 -11.36 5.73
C LEU A 317 -15.31 -11.48 6.36
N LEU A 318 -15.58 -12.58 7.06
CA LEU A 318 -16.85 -12.79 7.73
C LEU A 318 -17.13 -11.70 8.77
N SER A 319 -16.09 -11.24 9.49
CA SER A 319 -16.22 -10.19 10.51
C SER A 319 -16.70 -8.84 9.97
N ILE A 320 -16.52 -8.57 8.67
CA ILE A 320 -16.96 -7.33 8.02
C ILE A 320 -18.18 -7.53 7.11
N ALA A 321 -18.41 -8.77 6.65
CA ALA A 321 -19.43 -9.07 5.65
C ALA A 321 -20.73 -9.61 6.24
N TYR A 322 -20.66 -10.29 7.38
CA TYR A 322 -21.84 -10.88 8.00
C TYR A 322 -22.86 -9.80 8.38
N ALA A 323 -24.11 -10.03 8.01
CA ALA A 323 -25.25 -9.22 8.41
C ALA A 323 -26.46 -10.14 8.64
N ASP A 324 -27.36 -9.74 9.53
CA ASP A 324 -28.58 -10.50 9.84
C ASP A 324 -29.57 -10.49 8.67
N SER A 325 -29.45 -9.51 7.76
CA SER A 325 -30.24 -9.44 6.53
C SER A 325 -29.47 -8.79 5.37
N PRO A 326 -29.86 -9.04 4.10
CA PRO A 326 -29.26 -8.39 2.94
C PRO A 326 -29.36 -6.86 2.93
N GLU A 327 -30.41 -6.30 3.56
CA GLU A 327 -30.59 -4.85 3.69
C GLU A 327 -29.52 -4.22 4.61
N GLU A 328 -29.11 -4.94 5.65
CA GLU A 328 -28.08 -4.51 6.61
C GLU A 328 -26.65 -4.76 6.10
N ALA A 329 -26.48 -5.67 5.12
CA ALA A 329 -25.18 -6.02 4.56
C ALA A 329 -24.50 -4.81 3.90
N VAL A 330 -23.31 -4.45 4.37
CA VAL A 330 -22.47 -3.42 3.71
C VAL A 330 -21.63 -4.05 2.60
N PHE A 331 -21.05 -5.22 2.86
CA PHE A 331 -20.30 -5.97 1.85
C PHE A 331 -21.21 -6.97 1.13
N ILE A 332 -21.08 -7.02 -0.19
CA ILE A 332 -21.87 -7.91 -1.06
C ILE A 332 -20.96 -8.55 -2.10
N SER A 333 -21.28 -9.77 -2.53
CA SER A 333 -20.65 -10.41 -3.69
C SER A 333 -21.44 -11.58 -4.22
N ALA A 334 -21.62 -11.64 -5.54
CA ALA A 334 -22.29 -12.76 -6.18
C ALA A 334 -21.38 -13.96 -6.42
N ASN A 335 -20.05 -13.77 -6.40
CA ASN A 335 -19.09 -14.84 -6.71
C ASN A 335 -18.01 -15.06 -5.64
N VAL A 336 -17.92 -14.26 -4.58
CA VAL A 336 -17.06 -14.56 -3.42
C VAL A 336 -17.89 -15.22 -2.33
N LEU A 337 -17.60 -16.49 -2.04
CA LEU A 337 -18.26 -17.27 -1.00
C LEU A 337 -17.31 -17.39 0.19
N VAL A 338 -17.82 -17.15 1.40
CA VAL A 338 -17.05 -17.21 2.65
C VAL A 338 -17.75 -18.19 3.59
N LEU A 339 -17.18 -19.37 3.77
CA LEU A 339 -17.70 -20.53 4.52
C LEU A 339 -19.05 -21.06 4.03
N ASP A 340 -20.09 -20.25 4.06
CA ASP A 340 -21.46 -20.57 3.63
C ASP A 340 -21.98 -19.47 2.69
N PRO A 341 -22.64 -19.82 1.56
CA PRO A 341 -23.26 -18.86 0.67
C PRO A 341 -24.23 -17.87 1.34
N GLU A 342 -24.83 -18.22 2.48
CA GLU A 342 -25.78 -17.36 3.20
C GLU A 342 -25.11 -16.21 3.98
N PHE A 343 -23.79 -16.26 4.20
CA PHE A 343 -23.10 -15.26 5.02
C PHE A 343 -22.72 -13.98 4.29
N VAL A 344 -22.75 -13.99 2.97
CA VAL A 344 -22.45 -12.82 2.14
C VAL A 344 -23.65 -12.57 1.24
N ALA A 345 -24.27 -11.39 1.38
CA ALA A 345 -25.35 -11.01 0.49
C ALA A 345 -24.85 -10.93 -0.96
N ARG A 346 -25.57 -11.58 -1.88
CA ARG A 346 -25.16 -11.65 -3.30
C ARG A 346 -25.57 -10.43 -4.09
N THR A 347 -26.74 -9.91 -3.76
CA THR A 347 -27.33 -8.72 -4.38
C THR A 347 -27.91 -7.82 -3.30
N LYS A 348 -28.13 -6.56 -3.66
CA LYS A 348 -28.82 -5.59 -2.81
C LYS A 348 -29.71 -4.69 -3.64
N LEU A 349 -30.94 -4.49 -3.18
CA LEU A 349 -31.86 -3.51 -3.73
C LEU A 349 -31.88 -2.29 -2.81
N ILE A 350 -31.58 -1.12 -3.36
CA ILE A 350 -31.55 0.14 -2.62
C ILE A 350 -32.66 1.04 -3.16
N GLU A 351 -33.63 1.38 -2.31
CA GLU A 351 -34.74 2.27 -2.68
C GLU A 351 -34.47 3.69 -2.19
N GLN A 352 -34.42 4.66 -3.11
CA GLN A 352 -34.23 6.08 -2.79
C GLN A 352 -35.06 6.95 -3.72
N ASN A 353 -35.85 7.89 -3.16
CA ASN A 353 -36.74 8.76 -3.93
C ASN A 353 -37.69 8.03 -4.89
N GLY A 354 -38.10 6.81 -4.52
CA GLY A 354 -38.98 5.96 -5.35
C GLY A 354 -38.28 5.28 -6.53
N LEU A 355 -36.96 5.44 -6.68
CA LEU A 355 -36.14 4.67 -7.61
C LEU A 355 -35.54 3.45 -6.90
N LYS A 356 -35.50 2.33 -7.60
CA LYS A 356 -34.88 1.07 -7.16
C LYS A 356 -33.54 0.88 -7.85
N ILE A 357 -32.47 0.84 -7.08
CA ILE A 357 -31.11 0.59 -7.57
C ILE A 357 -30.71 -0.83 -7.21
N GLY A 358 -30.57 -1.70 -8.21
CA GLY A 358 -30.06 -3.06 -8.03
C GLY A 358 -28.54 -3.06 -8.07
N VAL A 359 -27.89 -3.71 -7.10
CA VAL A 359 -26.43 -3.76 -7.01
C VAL A 359 -25.96 -5.18 -6.75
N THR A 360 -24.89 -5.57 -7.42
CA THR A 360 -24.11 -6.77 -7.09
C THR A 360 -22.62 -6.48 -7.23
N SER A 361 -21.77 -7.38 -6.75
CA SER A 361 -20.34 -7.32 -6.98
C SER A 361 -19.76 -8.62 -7.52
N ILE A 362 -18.73 -8.51 -8.35
CA ILE A 362 -17.96 -9.62 -8.92
C ILE A 362 -16.47 -9.34 -8.78
N THR A 363 -15.73 -10.31 -8.27
CA THR A 363 -14.26 -10.31 -8.26
C THR A 363 -13.75 -11.24 -9.36
N ASP A 364 -12.91 -10.74 -10.24
CA ASP A 364 -12.29 -11.54 -11.30
C ASP A 364 -11.34 -12.61 -10.70
N PRO A 365 -11.61 -13.91 -10.93
CA PRO A 365 -10.72 -14.98 -10.48
C PRO A 365 -9.28 -14.85 -11.01
N GLU A 366 -9.07 -14.26 -12.19
CA GLU A 366 -7.73 -14.06 -12.75
C GLU A 366 -6.93 -12.98 -12.00
N SER A 367 -7.60 -12.14 -11.20
CA SER A 367 -6.96 -11.12 -10.38
C SER A 367 -6.46 -11.65 -9.03
N LEU A 368 -6.71 -12.93 -8.71
CA LEU A 368 -6.28 -13.54 -7.45
C LEU A 368 -4.78 -13.84 -7.47
N LEU A 369 -4.06 -13.35 -6.45
CA LEU A 369 -2.61 -13.55 -6.30
C LEU A 369 -2.23 -14.92 -5.74
N ALA A 370 -3.20 -15.64 -5.17
CA ALA A 370 -3.02 -16.96 -4.60
C ALA A 370 -4.30 -17.78 -4.80
N GLN A 371 -4.14 -19.11 -4.83
CA GLN A 371 -5.29 -20.01 -4.81
C GLN A 371 -6.08 -19.82 -3.52
N THR A 372 -7.40 -19.82 -3.66
CA THR A 372 -8.31 -19.84 -2.52
C THR A 372 -8.37 -21.26 -1.94
N ASN A 373 -9.03 -21.43 -0.80
CA ASN A 373 -9.15 -22.72 -0.11
C ASN A 373 -10.63 -23.13 0.04
N GLU A 374 -10.93 -24.14 0.86
CA GLU A 374 -12.33 -24.57 1.07
C GLU A 374 -13.16 -23.53 1.82
N ASP A 375 -12.52 -22.64 2.60
CA ASP A 375 -13.19 -21.64 3.43
C ASP A 375 -13.56 -20.37 2.65
N ILE A 376 -12.84 -20.07 1.56
CA ILE A 376 -13.17 -18.96 0.65
C ILE A 376 -13.09 -19.48 -0.77
N THR A 377 -14.14 -19.32 -1.57
CA THR A 377 -14.10 -19.65 -3.00
C THR A 377 -14.53 -18.46 -3.84
N VAL A 378 -13.92 -18.34 -5.02
CA VAL A 378 -14.31 -17.35 -6.03
C VAL A 378 -14.86 -18.10 -7.23
N GLY A 379 -16.16 -17.95 -7.46
CA GLY A 379 -16.90 -18.62 -8.52
C GLY A 379 -16.72 -17.96 -9.89
N ASP A 380 -17.24 -18.65 -10.91
CA ASP A 380 -17.26 -18.17 -12.29
C ASP A 380 -17.99 -16.82 -12.42
N MET A 381 -17.41 -15.88 -13.15
CA MET A 381 -17.93 -14.51 -13.25
C MET A 381 -19.28 -14.47 -13.99
N ALA A 382 -19.38 -15.13 -15.15
CA ALA A 382 -20.56 -15.06 -16.01
C ALA A 382 -21.76 -15.74 -15.36
N ALA A 383 -21.58 -16.95 -14.83
CA ALA A 383 -22.62 -17.68 -14.12
C ALA A 383 -23.11 -16.92 -12.87
N SER A 384 -22.18 -16.32 -12.11
CA SER A 384 -22.53 -15.56 -10.90
C SER A 384 -23.23 -14.25 -11.22
N ALA A 385 -22.73 -13.49 -12.21
CA ALA A 385 -23.36 -12.25 -12.67
C ALA A 385 -24.76 -12.51 -13.22
N LYS A 386 -24.92 -13.59 -14.00
CA LYS A 386 -26.23 -14.01 -14.52
C LYS A 386 -27.20 -14.35 -13.38
N SER A 387 -26.75 -15.14 -12.41
CA SER A 387 -27.57 -15.47 -11.24
C SER A 387 -27.96 -14.23 -10.43
N ALA A 388 -27.09 -13.23 -10.33
CA ALA A 388 -27.40 -11.96 -9.65
C ALA A 388 -28.47 -11.15 -10.41
N ILE A 389 -28.39 -11.08 -11.74
CA ILE A 389 -29.43 -10.46 -12.57
C ILE A 389 -30.76 -11.20 -12.41
N ASP A 390 -30.76 -12.53 -12.50
CA ASP A 390 -31.96 -13.34 -12.37
C ASP A 390 -32.61 -13.17 -10.97
N GLU A 391 -31.82 -12.89 -9.91
CA GLU A 391 -32.30 -12.60 -8.55
C GLU A 391 -32.87 -11.18 -8.39
N MET A 392 -32.30 -10.19 -9.10
CA MET A 392 -32.76 -8.80 -9.08
C MET A 392 -33.95 -8.54 -10.01
N GLU A 393 -34.11 -9.28 -11.11
CA GLU A 393 -35.15 -9.07 -12.12
C GLU A 393 -36.58 -9.02 -11.53
N PRO A 394 -37.01 -9.93 -10.63
CA PRO A 394 -38.34 -9.88 -10.03
C PRO A 394 -38.60 -8.62 -9.19
N GLN A 395 -37.53 -7.96 -8.74
CA GLN A 395 -37.61 -6.74 -7.94
C GLN A 395 -37.75 -5.48 -8.82
N SER A 396 -37.51 -5.63 -10.12
CA SER A 396 -37.62 -4.61 -11.17
C SER A 396 -36.83 -3.33 -10.83
N PRO A 397 -35.49 -3.41 -10.76
CA PRO A 397 -34.66 -2.22 -10.56
C PRO A 397 -34.82 -1.24 -11.73
N ASP A 398 -34.86 0.05 -11.40
CA ASP A 398 -34.86 1.15 -12.39
C ASP A 398 -33.45 1.42 -12.93
N PHE A 399 -32.42 0.99 -12.19
CA PHE A 399 -31.01 1.10 -12.56
C PHE A 399 -30.20 -0.02 -11.92
N SER A 400 -29.39 -0.72 -12.70
CA SER A 400 -28.57 -1.86 -12.24
C SER A 400 -27.08 -1.55 -12.30
N VAL A 401 -26.37 -1.77 -11.18
CA VAL A 401 -24.95 -1.50 -11.01
C VAL A 401 -24.18 -2.79 -10.75
N LEU A 402 -23.09 -2.97 -11.50
CA LEU A 402 -22.09 -4.00 -11.24
C LEU A 402 -20.83 -3.36 -10.63
N LEU A 403 -20.53 -3.69 -9.38
CA LEU A 403 -19.24 -3.40 -8.77
C LEU A 403 -18.26 -4.51 -9.18
N PHE A 404 -17.22 -4.18 -9.93
CA PHE A 404 -16.31 -5.17 -10.50
C PHE A 404 -14.90 -4.93 -10.00
N PHE A 405 -14.26 -5.98 -9.47
CA PHE A 405 -12.82 -5.96 -9.25
C PHE A 405 -12.10 -6.79 -10.32
N GLY A 406 -11.23 -6.16 -11.09
CA GLY A 406 -10.40 -6.79 -12.11
C GLY A 406 -9.97 -5.79 -13.17
N LYS A 407 -9.59 -6.29 -14.36
CA LYS A 407 -9.22 -5.44 -15.49
C LYS A 407 -10.46 -4.91 -16.23
N GLU A 408 -10.34 -3.73 -16.84
CA GLU A 408 -11.42 -3.13 -17.64
C GLU A 408 -11.88 -4.08 -18.76
N GLU A 409 -10.95 -4.76 -19.43
CA GLU A 409 -11.25 -5.67 -20.53
C GLU A 409 -12.08 -6.88 -20.09
N ALA A 410 -11.83 -7.40 -18.89
CA ALA A 410 -12.60 -8.51 -18.32
C ALA A 410 -14.02 -8.06 -17.96
N ALA A 411 -14.17 -6.88 -17.37
CA ALA A 411 -15.46 -6.28 -17.07
C ALA A 411 -16.29 -6.06 -18.35
N GLU A 412 -15.66 -5.53 -19.40
CA GLU A 412 -16.31 -5.32 -20.70
C GLU A 412 -16.74 -6.64 -21.34
N ALA A 413 -15.91 -7.68 -21.29
CA ALA A 413 -16.26 -9.00 -21.79
C ALA A 413 -17.47 -9.59 -21.03
N LEU A 414 -17.47 -9.47 -19.70
CA LEU A 414 -18.53 -9.97 -18.84
C LEU A 414 -19.89 -9.33 -19.17
N VAL A 415 -19.96 -8.01 -19.29
CA VAL A 415 -21.25 -7.32 -19.55
C VAL A 415 -21.73 -7.42 -21.00
N ARG A 416 -20.87 -7.85 -21.93
CA ARG A 416 -21.30 -8.26 -23.28
C ARG A 416 -21.95 -9.64 -23.27
N GLU A 417 -21.47 -10.54 -22.41
CA GLU A 417 -22.03 -11.89 -22.25
C GLU A 417 -23.30 -11.88 -21.38
N VAL A 418 -23.28 -11.15 -20.28
CA VAL A 418 -24.37 -11.03 -19.30
C VAL A 418 -24.95 -9.62 -19.36
N THR A 419 -26.07 -9.49 -20.07
CA THR A 419 -26.80 -8.22 -20.19
C THR A 419 -27.65 -7.94 -18.95
N GLY A 420 -28.02 -6.67 -18.73
CA GLY A 420 -28.91 -6.26 -17.63
C GLY A 420 -28.32 -5.23 -16.66
N PHE A 421 -27.05 -4.84 -16.84
CA PHE A 421 -26.40 -3.76 -16.09
C PHE A 421 -26.39 -2.45 -16.87
N ASP A 422 -26.73 -1.34 -16.21
CA ASP A 422 -26.63 0.00 -16.79
C ASP A 422 -25.23 0.61 -16.60
N LEU A 423 -24.59 0.28 -15.48
CA LEU A 423 -23.26 0.77 -15.11
C LEU A 423 -22.40 -0.35 -14.53
N VAL A 424 -21.18 -0.48 -15.05
CA VAL A 424 -20.11 -1.25 -14.40
C VAL A 424 -19.05 -0.30 -13.84
N VAL A 425 -18.66 -0.55 -12.60
CA VAL A 425 -17.69 0.24 -11.84
C VAL A 425 -16.48 -0.64 -11.56
N VAL A 426 -15.37 -0.35 -12.24
CA VAL A 426 -14.18 -1.20 -12.18
C VAL A 426 -13.16 -0.65 -11.19
N ALA A 427 -12.78 -1.48 -10.22
CA ALA A 427 -11.56 -1.35 -9.43
C ALA A 427 -10.53 -2.40 -9.88
N GLY A 428 -9.24 -2.15 -9.70
CA GLY A 428 -8.15 -3.06 -10.08
C GLY A 428 -7.34 -2.62 -11.31
N GLY A 429 -7.83 -1.62 -12.07
CA GLY A 429 -7.05 -0.94 -13.11
C GLY A 429 -6.02 0.03 -12.52
N PHE A 430 -4.96 0.34 -13.29
CA PHE A 430 -3.95 1.33 -12.90
C PHE A 430 -4.28 2.72 -13.47
N GLY A 431 -4.01 3.76 -12.69
CA GLY A 431 -4.12 5.15 -13.11
C GLY A 431 -5.29 5.90 -12.48
N GLU A 432 -5.53 7.11 -12.99
CA GLU A 432 -6.65 7.93 -12.54
C GLU A 432 -7.95 7.59 -13.29
N PRO A 433 -9.13 7.84 -12.71
CA PRO A 433 -10.39 7.66 -13.42
C PRO A 433 -10.47 8.49 -14.70
N THR A 434 -11.20 7.98 -15.68
CA THR A 434 -11.48 8.74 -16.91
C THR A 434 -12.31 9.99 -16.59
N TYR A 435 -12.18 11.04 -17.41
CA TYR A 435 -12.98 12.27 -17.24
C TYR A 435 -14.47 12.08 -17.52
N GLN A 436 -14.82 11.06 -18.30
CA GLN A 436 -16.18 10.74 -18.73
C GLN A 436 -16.42 9.25 -18.55
N ALA A 437 -17.66 8.87 -18.23
CA ALA A 437 -18.08 7.47 -18.26
C ALA A 437 -18.20 7.03 -19.73
N LYS A 438 -17.52 5.94 -20.08
CA LYS A 438 -17.40 5.48 -21.47
C LYS A 438 -18.54 4.51 -21.80
N PRO A 439 -19.08 4.53 -23.03
CA PRO A 439 -19.94 3.43 -23.49
C PRO A 439 -19.08 2.19 -23.75
N ILE A 440 -19.63 1.00 -23.49
CA ILE A 440 -19.00 -0.26 -23.89
C ILE A 440 -19.52 -0.63 -25.28
N GLN A 441 -18.61 -0.92 -26.21
CA GLN A 441 -19.02 -1.35 -27.55
C GLN A 441 -19.83 -2.65 -27.47
N ASP A 442 -20.93 -2.70 -28.22
CA ASP A 442 -21.84 -3.84 -28.29
C ASP A 442 -22.56 -4.16 -26.97
N SER A 443 -22.73 -3.14 -26.11
CA SER A 443 -23.53 -3.20 -24.88
C SER A 443 -24.21 -1.85 -24.62
N ASP A 444 -25.36 -1.86 -23.92
CA ASP A 444 -26.01 -0.65 -23.42
C ASP A 444 -25.38 -0.14 -22.10
N THR A 445 -24.45 -0.92 -21.52
CA THR A 445 -23.76 -0.61 -20.27
C THR A 445 -22.71 0.49 -20.45
N ARG A 446 -22.59 1.37 -19.44
CA ARG A 446 -21.47 2.32 -19.32
C ARG A 446 -20.43 1.81 -18.33
N ILE A 447 -19.18 2.20 -18.54
CA ILE A 447 -18.06 1.88 -17.64
C ILE A 447 -17.48 3.14 -17.00
N ILE A 448 -17.18 3.05 -15.71
CA ILE A 448 -16.30 3.96 -14.98
C ILE A 448 -15.25 3.15 -14.22
N VAL A 449 -14.13 3.79 -13.91
CA VAL A 449 -13.06 3.20 -13.09
C VAL A 449 -12.84 4.03 -11.84
N THR A 450 -12.49 3.42 -10.72
CA THR A 450 -12.37 4.12 -9.43
C THR A 450 -11.03 4.81 -9.23
N GLY A 451 -10.02 4.39 -10.00
CA GLY A 451 -8.63 4.76 -9.76
C GLY A 451 -8.07 4.08 -8.52
N ASP A 452 -6.93 4.59 -8.02
CA ASP A 452 -6.15 3.96 -6.96
C ASP A 452 -6.17 4.74 -5.63
N LYS A 453 -5.96 4.01 -4.52
CA LYS A 453 -5.74 4.51 -3.14
C LYS A 453 -6.89 5.36 -2.59
N GLY A 454 -8.08 5.25 -3.18
CA GLY A 454 -9.22 6.10 -2.86
C GLY A 454 -8.92 7.59 -3.01
N MET A 455 -8.01 7.98 -3.92
CA MET A 455 -7.67 9.38 -4.20
C MET A 455 -8.80 10.15 -4.90
N TYR A 456 -9.70 9.42 -5.54
CA TYR A 456 -10.80 9.94 -6.33
C TYR A 456 -12.13 9.33 -5.88
N ALA A 457 -13.20 10.06 -6.10
CA ALA A 457 -14.57 9.56 -6.03
C ALA A 457 -15.28 9.83 -7.37
N GLY A 458 -15.97 8.81 -7.89
CA GLY A 458 -16.82 8.93 -9.07
C GLY A 458 -18.25 9.27 -8.65
N VAL A 459 -18.76 10.44 -9.03
CA VAL A 459 -20.16 10.83 -8.77
C VAL A 459 -20.99 10.53 -9.99
N VAL A 460 -22.04 9.72 -9.82
CA VAL A 460 -23.04 9.47 -10.86
C VAL A 460 -24.37 10.04 -10.41
N GLY A 461 -24.90 11.00 -11.18
CA GLY A 461 -26.22 11.58 -10.95
C GLY A 461 -27.23 11.00 -11.93
N LEU A 462 -28.39 10.55 -11.43
CA LEU A 462 -29.53 10.15 -12.25
C LEU A 462 -30.56 11.29 -12.26
N PHE A 463 -31.00 11.68 -13.46
CA PHE A 463 -31.94 12.78 -13.69
C PHE A 463 -33.14 12.30 -14.49
N GLY A 464 -34.32 12.88 -14.26
CA GLY A 464 -35.45 12.66 -15.16
C GLY A 464 -35.20 13.38 -16.49
N ARG A 465 -35.30 12.67 -17.62
CA ARG A 465 -35.08 13.27 -18.94
C ARG A 465 -36.20 14.26 -19.29
N GLN A 466 -35.88 15.54 -19.47
CA GLN A 466 -36.86 16.55 -19.89
C GLN A 466 -37.42 16.20 -21.28
N GLY A 467 -38.75 16.13 -21.38
CA GLY A 467 -39.47 15.88 -22.65
C GLY A 467 -39.54 14.42 -23.10
N ALA A 468 -39.10 13.46 -22.30
CA ALA A 468 -39.29 12.04 -22.58
C ALA A 468 -40.68 11.57 -22.12
N GLU A 469 -41.49 11.02 -23.03
CA GLU A 469 -42.57 10.13 -22.62
C GLU A 469 -41.94 8.84 -22.05
N ASN A 470 -42.42 8.38 -20.90
CA ASN A 470 -42.02 7.14 -20.20
C ASN A 470 -40.70 7.14 -19.40
N GLY A 471 -40.43 8.15 -18.59
CA GLY A 471 -39.57 7.95 -17.41
C GLY A 471 -38.10 7.57 -17.64
N LYS A 472 -37.54 7.75 -18.84
CA LYS A 472 -36.13 7.46 -19.10
C LYS A 472 -35.22 8.33 -18.23
N LEU A 473 -34.31 7.70 -17.51
CA LEU A 473 -33.28 8.34 -16.70
C LEU A 473 -32.13 8.83 -17.59
N GLU A 474 -31.60 10.00 -17.30
CA GLU A 474 -30.35 10.53 -17.85
C GLU A 474 -29.25 10.40 -16.80
N MET A 475 -28.13 9.78 -17.17
CA MET A 475 -26.98 9.57 -16.31
C MET A 475 -25.84 10.55 -16.62
N LYS A 476 -25.40 11.29 -15.61
CA LYS A 476 -24.20 12.15 -15.67
C LYS A 476 -23.12 11.63 -14.75
N TYR A 477 -21.86 11.90 -15.08
CA TYR A 477 -20.72 11.39 -14.32
C TYR A 477 -19.65 12.48 -14.14
N ALA A 478 -19.17 12.63 -12.92
CA ALA A 478 -18.08 13.53 -12.58
C ALA A 478 -17.02 12.80 -11.76
N ARG A 479 -15.75 12.99 -12.15
CA ARG A 479 -14.59 12.53 -11.40
C ARG A 479 -14.17 13.62 -10.40
N VAL A 480 -14.10 13.28 -9.12
CA VAL A 480 -13.76 14.23 -8.05
C VAL A 480 -12.45 13.82 -7.37
N PRO A 481 -11.35 14.59 -7.49
CA PRO A 481 -10.16 14.37 -6.67
C PRO A 481 -10.43 14.78 -5.23
N LEU A 482 -10.09 13.91 -4.27
CA LEU A 482 -10.23 14.20 -2.84
C LEU A 482 -9.01 14.98 -2.31
N THR A 483 -8.86 16.21 -2.81
CA THR A 483 -7.74 17.12 -2.47
C THR A 483 -7.91 17.76 -1.08
N HIS A 484 -6.94 18.59 -0.70
CA HIS A 484 -6.97 19.41 0.51
C HIS A 484 -8.14 20.41 0.59
N GLU A 485 -8.89 20.63 -0.50
CA GLU A 485 -10.11 21.44 -0.49
C GLU A 485 -11.20 20.82 0.42
N PHE A 486 -11.20 19.48 0.53
CA PHE A 486 -11.99 18.77 1.52
C PHE A 486 -11.19 18.67 2.83
N LYS A 487 -11.71 19.33 3.86
CA LYS A 487 -11.13 19.25 5.21
C LYS A 487 -11.25 17.83 5.76
N ASP A 488 -10.32 17.42 6.60
CA ASP A 488 -10.39 16.12 7.26
C ASP A 488 -11.56 16.12 8.28
N ALA A 489 -12.50 15.17 8.13
CA ALA A 489 -13.63 15.02 9.04
C ALA A 489 -13.17 14.61 10.45
N PRO A 490 -13.59 15.31 11.53
CA PRO A 490 -13.17 14.97 12.90
C PRO A 490 -13.52 13.55 13.32
N ALA A 491 -14.65 13.00 12.86
CA ALA A 491 -15.08 11.65 13.17
C ALA A 491 -14.09 10.59 12.63
N MET A 492 -13.68 10.77 11.37
CA MET A 492 -12.70 9.90 10.70
C MET A 492 -11.28 10.07 11.25
N ARG A 493 -10.92 11.27 11.72
CA ARG A 493 -9.69 11.50 12.49
C ARG A 493 -9.68 10.71 13.79
N GLY A 494 -10.83 10.62 14.47
CA GLY A 494 -11.03 9.75 15.63
C GLY A 494 -10.78 8.28 15.31
N LEU A 495 -11.29 7.79 14.17
CA LEU A 495 -11.04 6.42 13.71
C LEU A 495 -9.55 6.16 13.43
N MET A 496 -8.83 7.12 12.84
CA MET A 496 -7.37 6.98 12.69
C MET A 496 -6.65 6.98 14.04
N LYS A 497 -7.10 7.78 15.00
CA LYS A 497 -6.56 7.76 16.35
C LYS A 497 -6.75 6.39 17.01
N ASP A 498 -7.92 5.78 16.85
CA ASP A 498 -8.21 4.43 17.34
C ASP A 498 -7.29 3.40 16.69
N TYR A 499 -7.06 3.51 15.37
CA TYR A 499 -6.11 2.67 14.65
C TYR A 499 -4.69 2.75 15.24
N GLN A 500 -4.15 3.96 15.39
CA GLN A 500 -2.81 4.15 15.96
C GLN A 500 -2.71 3.69 17.42
N ASN A 501 -3.77 3.88 18.21
CA ASN A 501 -3.84 3.34 19.57
C ASN A 501 -3.80 1.81 19.57
N GLN A 502 -4.51 1.15 18.64
CA GLN A 502 -4.50 -0.30 18.54
C GLN A 502 -3.10 -0.82 18.16
N LEU A 503 -2.39 -0.17 17.24
CA LEU A 503 -1.01 -0.52 16.90
C LEU A 503 -0.07 -0.38 18.11
N ARG A 504 -0.20 0.72 18.87
CA ARG A 504 0.55 0.92 20.12
C ARG A 504 0.30 -0.21 21.11
N ASP A 505 -0.97 -0.57 21.33
CA ASP A 505 -1.37 -1.47 22.39
C ASP A 505 -0.97 -2.93 22.11
N ILE A 506 -1.02 -3.37 20.86
CA ILE A 506 -0.55 -4.72 20.46
C ILE A 506 0.98 -4.79 20.35
N GLY A 507 1.63 -3.67 20.04
CA GLY A 507 3.07 -3.56 19.85
C GLY A 507 3.62 -4.38 18.69
N LEU A 508 4.95 -4.35 18.52
CA LEU A 508 5.63 -5.07 17.43
C LEU A 508 5.47 -6.60 17.53
N GLU A 509 5.39 -7.15 18.75
CA GLU A 509 5.14 -8.59 18.96
C GLU A 509 3.75 -9.00 18.47
N GLY A 510 2.71 -8.27 18.88
CA GLY A 510 1.34 -8.52 18.43
C GLY A 510 1.14 -8.26 16.93
N LEU A 511 2.01 -7.47 16.31
CA LEU A 511 2.06 -7.30 14.85
C LEU A 511 2.79 -8.43 14.12
N GLY A 512 3.45 -9.35 14.84
CA GLY A 512 4.26 -10.41 14.23
C GLY A 512 5.59 -9.90 13.66
N LEU A 513 6.10 -8.77 14.17
CA LEU A 513 7.35 -8.13 13.72
C LEU A 513 8.54 -8.44 14.63
N LEU A 514 8.35 -9.31 15.63
CA LEU A 514 9.42 -9.82 16.49
C LEU A 514 9.54 -11.36 16.35
N PRO A 515 10.76 -11.92 16.42
CA PRO A 515 12.04 -11.21 16.53
C PRO A 515 12.39 -10.42 15.24
N PRO A 516 13.17 -9.33 15.33
CA PRO A 516 13.63 -8.59 14.17
C PRO A 516 14.44 -9.48 13.22
N ILE A 517 14.50 -9.12 11.93
CA ILE A 517 15.20 -9.90 10.91
C ILE A 517 16.67 -9.47 10.78
N PRO A 518 17.61 -10.38 10.46
CA PRO A 518 18.98 -9.98 10.19
C PRO A 518 19.04 -9.09 8.93
N HIS A 519 19.89 -8.06 8.97
CA HIS A 519 20.22 -7.30 7.76
C HIS A 519 20.96 -8.20 6.77
N SER A 520 20.82 -7.96 5.46
CA SER A 520 21.41 -8.81 4.40
C SER A 520 22.94 -8.93 4.49
N SER A 521 23.60 -7.93 5.05
CA SER A 521 25.05 -7.95 5.32
C SER A 521 25.46 -8.70 6.59
N GLY A 522 24.51 -9.09 7.45
CA GLY A 522 24.76 -9.64 8.79
C GLY A 522 25.27 -8.62 9.82
N ARG A 523 25.42 -7.34 9.42
CA ARG A 523 25.95 -6.27 10.28
C ARG A 523 24.89 -5.62 11.14
N LYS A 524 25.35 -4.87 12.15
CA LYS A 524 24.52 -4.23 13.17
C LYS A 524 24.53 -2.71 13.09
N PHE A 525 23.44 -2.11 13.52
CA PHE A 525 23.22 -0.66 13.58
C PHE A 525 23.77 -0.10 14.91
N VAL A 526 24.32 1.12 14.87
CA VAL A 526 24.92 1.82 16.03
C VAL A 526 24.40 3.24 16.24
N GLY A 527 23.62 3.78 15.30
CA GLY A 527 23.05 5.11 15.34
C GLY A 527 24.00 6.21 14.88
N THR A 528 23.41 7.30 14.37
CA THR A 528 24.10 8.44 13.76
C THR A 528 25.16 9.08 14.66
N GLN A 529 24.93 9.13 15.97
CA GLN A 529 25.84 9.75 16.94
C GLN A 529 27.17 9.00 17.05
N THR A 530 27.21 7.72 16.68
CA THR A 530 28.47 6.98 16.57
C THR A 530 29.28 7.47 15.37
N CYS A 531 28.64 7.68 14.23
CA CYS A 531 29.26 8.21 13.01
C CYS A 531 29.79 9.64 13.20
N ALA A 532 29.06 10.47 13.94
CA ALA A 532 29.38 11.88 14.22
C ALA A 532 30.72 12.09 14.95
N LYS A 533 31.26 11.06 15.60
CA LYS A 533 32.56 11.12 16.29
C LYS A 533 33.74 11.31 15.33
N CYS A 534 33.62 10.81 14.10
CA CYS A 534 34.68 10.85 13.08
C CYS A 534 34.26 11.60 11.80
N HIS A 535 32.96 11.76 11.55
CA HIS A 535 32.42 12.38 10.33
C HIS A 535 31.65 13.66 10.65
N THR A 536 32.34 14.71 11.10
CA THR A 536 31.72 15.94 11.60
C THR A 536 31.00 16.74 10.52
N SER A 537 31.61 16.96 9.35
CA SER A 537 31.01 17.71 8.24
C SER A 537 29.82 16.96 7.64
N ALA A 538 29.92 15.64 7.49
CA ALA A 538 28.80 14.83 7.02
C ALA A 538 27.64 14.83 8.03
N TYR A 539 27.95 14.82 9.32
CA TYR A 539 26.95 14.96 10.38
C TYR A 539 26.24 16.32 10.30
N GLU A 540 26.97 17.42 10.09
CA GLU A 540 26.36 18.76 9.94
C GLU A 540 25.41 18.84 8.73
N VAL A 541 25.77 18.21 7.60
CA VAL A 541 24.89 18.11 6.43
C VAL A 541 23.61 17.32 6.77
N TRP A 542 23.75 16.14 7.39
CA TRP A 542 22.61 15.33 7.80
C TRP A 542 21.72 16.05 8.81
N GLU A 543 22.30 16.69 9.82
CA GLU A 543 21.60 17.41 10.89
C GLU A 543 20.78 18.57 10.34
N GLY A 544 21.25 19.22 9.28
CA GLY A 544 20.53 20.28 8.57
C GLY A 544 19.37 19.80 7.67
N SER A 545 19.26 18.49 7.43
CA SER A 545 18.27 17.92 6.51
C SER A 545 16.96 17.51 7.20
N ALA A 546 15.90 17.30 6.42
CA ALA A 546 14.62 16.78 6.94
C ALA A 546 14.76 15.38 7.57
N HIS A 547 15.77 14.61 7.18
CA HIS A 547 16.00 13.26 7.70
C HIS A 547 16.32 13.24 9.20
N ALA A 548 17.04 14.25 9.72
CA ALA A 548 17.34 14.38 11.14
C ALA A 548 16.09 14.58 12.02
N HIS A 549 14.99 15.07 11.43
CA HIS A 549 13.73 15.32 12.10
C HIS A 549 12.65 14.25 11.81
N ALA A 550 12.99 13.19 11.09
CA ALA A 550 12.02 12.24 10.57
C ALA A 550 11.17 11.57 11.67
N THR A 551 11.77 11.06 12.76
CA THR A 551 10.95 10.48 13.85
C THR A 551 10.08 11.52 14.53
N GLU A 552 10.60 12.75 14.74
CA GLU A 552 9.81 13.80 15.38
C GLU A 552 8.55 14.14 14.57
N SER A 553 8.63 14.14 13.25
CA SER A 553 7.48 14.46 12.39
C SER A 553 6.34 13.44 12.47
N ILE A 554 6.61 12.19 12.89
CA ILE A 554 5.57 11.17 13.12
C ILE A 554 5.17 11.04 14.59
N VAL A 555 6.01 11.50 15.53
CA VAL A 555 5.63 11.63 16.94
C VAL A 555 4.74 12.84 17.16
N LYS A 556 5.09 13.96 16.53
CA LYS A 556 4.38 15.24 16.57
C LYS A 556 4.15 15.75 15.14
N PRO A 557 3.15 15.22 14.45
CA PRO A 557 2.81 15.69 13.11
C PRO A 557 2.45 17.18 13.09
N SER A 558 2.46 17.76 11.89
CA SER A 558 2.09 19.16 11.67
C SER A 558 0.72 19.51 12.27
N GLN A 559 0.51 20.79 12.58
CA GLN A 559 -0.64 21.28 13.36
C GLN A 559 -2.00 20.76 12.86
N ASP A 560 -2.17 20.64 11.54
CA ASP A 560 -3.44 20.23 10.93
C ASP A 560 -3.79 18.75 11.12
N ARG A 561 -2.81 17.89 11.47
CA ARG A 561 -3.00 16.45 11.80
C ARG A 561 -2.25 16.00 13.06
N GLY A 562 -1.88 16.94 13.92
CA GLY A 562 -1.03 16.72 15.10
C GLY A 562 -1.71 15.95 16.24
N ASP A 563 -3.01 15.72 16.14
CA ASP A 563 -3.82 14.95 17.09
C ASP A 563 -3.62 13.42 17.02
N VAL A 564 -2.89 12.93 16.00
CA VAL A 564 -2.65 11.49 15.76
C VAL A 564 -1.16 11.23 15.61
N ALA A 565 -0.53 10.64 16.62
CA ALA A 565 0.85 10.16 16.54
C ALA A 565 0.94 8.87 15.71
N ARG A 566 2.01 8.72 14.91
CA ARG A 566 2.20 7.65 13.92
C ARG A 566 3.47 6.81 14.12
N HIS A 567 4.23 7.07 15.17
CA HIS A 567 5.46 6.34 15.52
C HIS A 567 5.23 4.92 16.06
N PHE A 568 4.00 4.41 15.98
CA PHE A 568 3.66 3.00 16.24
C PHE A 568 3.39 2.23 14.95
N ASP A 569 3.30 2.94 13.82
CA ASP A 569 2.92 2.37 12.54
C ASP A 569 4.16 1.84 11.79
N PRO A 570 4.26 0.52 11.54
CA PRO A 570 5.37 -0.07 10.78
C PRO A 570 5.63 0.61 9.43
N GLU A 571 4.59 1.07 8.73
CA GLU A 571 4.74 1.72 7.42
C GLU A 571 5.32 3.14 7.55
N CYS A 572 5.12 3.79 8.70
CA CYS A 572 5.76 5.08 8.99
C CYS A 572 7.18 4.87 9.53
N LEU A 573 7.37 3.89 10.42
CA LEU A 573 8.66 3.56 11.01
C LEU A 573 9.69 3.19 9.94
N SER A 574 9.27 2.46 8.92
CA SER A 574 10.17 1.94 7.88
C SER A 574 11.01 3.01 7.17
N CYS A 575 10.57 4.26 7.15
CA CYS A 575 11.28 5.40 6.55
C CYS A 575 11.69 6.49 7.56
N HIS A 576 11.09 6.53 8.74
CA HIS A 576 11.28 7.62 9.72
C HIS A 576 12.17 7.27 10.91
N VAL A 577 12.66 6.03 11.00
CA VAL A 577 13.63 5.57 12.01
C VAL A 577 14.79 4.82 11.35
N THR A 578 15.85 4.57 12.11
CA THR A 578 17.05 3.86 11.61
C THR A 578 16.93 2.35 11.81
N GLY A 579 17.32 1.58 10.80
CA GLY A 579 17.42 0.13 10.89
C GLY A 579 16.10 -0.62 10.66
N TRP A 580 15.32 -0.17 9.69
CA TRP A 580 14.13 -0.86 9.19
C TRP A 580 14.22 -1.14 7.69
N ASN A 581 13.55 -2.21 7.24
CA ASN A 581 13.36 -2.46 5.81
C ASN A 581 12.26 -1.52 5.29
N PRO A 582 12.57 -0.60 4.37
CA PRO A 582 11.63 0.42 3.91
C PRO A 582 10.54 -0.11 2.96
N GLN A 583 10.66 -1.34 2.46
CA GLN A 583 9.69 -1.93 1.52
C GLN A 583 8.79 -2.98 2.18
N GLU A 584 9.40 -3.79 3.05
CA GLU A 584 8.72 -4.90 3.74
C GLU A 584 8.28 -4.54 5.17
N TYR A 585 8.69 -3.37 5.68
CA TYR A 585 8.28 -2.83 6.98
C TYR A 585 8.62 -3.72 8.17
N HIS A 586 9.78 -4.35 8.12
CA HIS A 586 10.32 -5.13 9.23
C HIS A 586 11.48 -4.40 9.91
N PRO A 587 11.58 -4.44 11.24
CA PRO A 587 12.77 -4.00 11.95
C PRO A 587 13.93 -4.96 11.64
N TYR A 588 15.13 -4.41 11.48
CA TYR A 588 16.34 -5.22 11.47
C TYR A 588 16.82 -5.53 12.89
N GLU A 589 17.60 -6.61 13.05
CA GLU A 589 18.38 -6.84 14.25
C GLU A 589 19.21 -5.61 14.59
N SER A 590 19.22 -5.22 15.88
CA SER A 590 19.82 -3.97 16.38
C SER A 590 19.26 -2.67 15.81
N GLY A 591 18.21 -2.71 14.99
CA GLY A 591 17.48 -1.53 14.51
C GLY A 591 16.57 -0.91 15.58
N TYR A 592 15.90 0.19 15.22
CA TYR A 592 14.95 0.85 16.10
C TYR A 592 13.78 -0.07 16.48
N LEU A 593 13.34 0.02 17.74
CA LEU A 593 12.17 -0.70 18.26
C LEU A 593 11.16 0.26 18.92
N SER A 594 11.63 1.20 19.74
CA SER A 594 10.78 2.23 20.37
C SER A 594 11.61 3.44 20.79
N LEU A 595 10.93 4.54 21.14
CA LEU A 595 11.53 5.76 21.67
C LEU A 595 12.26 5.50 22.99
N GLU A 596 11.79 4.54 23.78
CA GLU A 596 12.33 4.17 25.08
C GLU A 596 13.48 3.18 24.97
N SER A 597 13.34 2.14 24.13
CA SER A 597 14.33 1.05 24.05
C SER A 597 15.54 1.41 23.21
N THR A 598 15.35 2.20 22.15
CA THR A 598 16.37 2.50 21.13
C THR A 598 16.37 3.98 20.75
N PRO A 599 16.50 4.92 21.71
CA PRO A 599 16.46 6.36 21.42
C PRO A 599 17.58 6.85 20.51
N HIS A 600 18.69 6.10 20.42
CA HIS A 600 19.83 6.43 19.55
C HIS A 600 19.62 6.04 18.08
N LEU A 601 18.51 5.38 17.74
CA LEU A 601 18.14 4.96 16.39
C LEU A 601 16.93 5.72 15.84
N THR A 602 16.56 6.83 16.47
CA THR A 602 15.61 7.78 15.91
C THR A 602 16.20 8.47 14.68
N ALA A 603 15.32 9.16 13.94
CA ALA A 603 15.56 9.80 12.65
C ALA A 603 15.86 8.81 11.51
N ASN A 604 15.80 9.31 10.27
CA ASN A 604 16.33 8.58 9.11
C ASN A 604 17.85 8.78 9.13
N GLY A 605 18.56 7.97 9.91
CA GLY A 605 19.97 8.15 10.25
C GLY A 605 20.94 7.77 9.14
N CYS A 606 22.24 8.02 9.35
CA CYS A 606 23.29 7.74 8.36
C CYS A 606 23.23 6.30 7.84
N GLU A 607 22.94 5.35 8.73
CA GLU A 607 22.94 3.92 8.40
C GLU A 607 21.80 3.49 7.48
N ASN A 608 20.75 4.31 7.32
CA ASN A 608 19.70 4.02 6.33
C ASN A 608 20.20 4.24 4.90
N CYS A 609 21.13 5.18 4.68
CA CYS A 609 21.79 5.40 3.37
C CYS A 609 23.03 4.52 3.20
N HIS A 610 23.88 4.47 4.23
CA HIS A 610 25.21 3.87 4.18
C HIS A 610 25.27 2.40 4.62
N GLY A 611 24.19 1.89 5.21
CA GLY A 611 24.13 0.55 5.80
C GLY A 611 24.65 0.50 7.25
N PRO A 612 24.57 -0.68 7.90
CA PRO A 612 24.91 -0.82 9.31
C PRO A 612 26.43 -0.64 9.57
N GLY A 613 26.77 0.26 10.49
CA GLY A 613 28.12 0.77 10.70
C GLY A 613 28.91 0.18 11.87
N ALA A 614 28.35 -0.78 12.63
CA ALA A 614 29.00 -1.32 13.83
C ALA A 614 30.43 -1.83 13.59
N GLU A 615 30.62 -2.66 12.57
CA GLU A 615 31.92 -3.24 12.24
C GLU A 615 32.92 -2.19 11.76
N HIS A 616 32.45 -1.22 10.96
CA HIS A 616 33.27 -0.12 10.49
C HIS A 616 33.79 0.70 11.67
N SER A 617 32.90 1.18 12.55
CA SER A 617 33.29 1.95 13.73
C SER A 617 34.26 1.19 14.62
N ALA A 618 34.00 -0.11 14.88
CA ALA A 618 34.87 -0.93 15.71
C ALA A 618 36.26 -1.15 15.09
N ALA A 619 36.37 -1.26 13.76
CA ALA A 619 37.64 -1.43 13.05
C ALA A 619 38.52 -0.18 13.04
N GLU A 620 37.92 1.02 13.09
CA GLU A 620 38.63 2.28 13.21
C GLU A 620 39.13 2.50 14.65
N GLU A 621 38.33 2.16 15.65
CA GLU A 621 38.68 2.32 17.07
C GLU A 621 39.59 1.20 17.60
N GLY A 622 39.53 0.02 16.99
CA GLY A 622 40.18 -1.20 17.46
C GLY A 622 41.64 -1.37 17.01
N SER A 623 42.50 -1.83 17.93
CA SER A 623 43.84 -2.32 17.59
C SER A 623 43.79 -3.77 17.11
N GLY A 624 44.52 -4.10 16.03
CA GLY A 624 44.66 -5.49 15.56
C GLY A 624 43.76 -5.91 14.39
N VAL A 625 42.97 -4.99 13.84
CA VAL A 625 42.30 -5.18 12.54
C VAL A 625 43.28 -4.86 11.42
N SER A 626 43.36 -5.71 10.38
CA SER A 626 44.27 -5.49 9.25
C SER A 626 43.82 -4.30 8.40
N ASP A 627 44.76 -3.66 7.72
CA ASP A 627 44.47 -2.52 6.86
C ASP A 627 43.55 -2.91 5.70
N GLU A 628 43.65 -4.15 5.20
CA GLU A 628 42.76 -4.68 4.16
C GLU A 628 41.32 -4.77 4.66
N VAL A 629 41.10 -5.31 5.86
CA VAL A 629 39.75 -5.42 6.46
C VAL A 629 39.18 -4.03 6.70
N ARG A 630 39.98 -3.10 7.24
CA ARG A 630 39.57 -1.71 7.44
C ARG A 630 39.19 -1.03 6.13
N ALA A 631 39.99 -1.20 5.07
CA ALA A 631 39.69 -0.66 3.75
C ALA A 631 38.38 -1.23 3.17
N GLN A 632 38.14 -2.53 3.32
CA GLN A 632 36.89 -3.17 2.89
C GLN A 632 35.67 -2.61 3.64
N LEU A 633 35.78 -2.40 4.95
CA LEU A 633 34.69 -1.84 5.76
C LEU A 633 34.40 -0.38 5.41
N ARG A 634 35.44 0.43 5.15
CA ARG A 634 35.28 1.80 4.64
C ARG A 634 34.59 1.84 3.28
N LEU A 635 34.97 0.95 2.35
CA LEU A 635 34.32 0.88 1.04
C LEU A 635 32.85 0.45 1.15
N ALA A 636 32.55 -0.47 2.08
CA ALA A 636 31.21 -1.00 2.23
C ALA A 636 30.19 0.00 2.80
N ILE A 637 30.64 1.09 3.44
CA ILE A 637 29.77 2.15 3.98
C ILE A 637 29.65 3.35 3.03
N GLN A 638 30.27 3.30 1.85
CA GLN A 638 30.14 4.37 0.85
C GLN A 638 28.87 4.18 0.02
N LEU A 639 28.10 5.26 -0.13
CA LEU A 639 26.99 5.33 -1.07
C LEU A 639 27.44 6.20 -2.26
N PRO A 640 27.85 5.59 -3.38
CA PRO A 640 28.28 6.36 -4.54
C PRO A 640 27.08 6.87 -5.34
N LEU A 641 27.24 8.00 -6.04
CA LEU A 641 26.15 8.72 -6.73
C LEU A 641 25.37 7.83 -7.69
N GLU A 642 26.04 6.92 -8.42
CA GLU A 642 25.41 6.01 -9.36
C GLU A 642 24.42 5.02 -8.71
N LYS A 643 24.49 4.83 -7.38
CA LYS A 643 23.57 4.01 -6.59
C LYS A 643 22.64 4.82 -5.70
N ALA A 644 22.93 6.11 -5.52
CA ALA A 644 22.23 6.96 -4.56
C ALA A 644 20.73 7.10 -4.92
N ARG A 645 20.40 7.31 -6.20
CA ARG A 645 19.00 7.46 -6.64
C ARG A 645 18.15 6.24 -6.28
N GLU A 646 18.62 5.04 -6.63
CA GLU A 646 17.93 3.79 -6.31
C GLU A 646 17.79 3.61 -4.79
N LYS A 647 18.83 3.95 -4.04
CA LYS A 647 18.80 3.88 -2.58
C LYS A 647 17.76 4.84 -1.98
N CYS A 648 17.67 6.08 -2.47
CA CYS A 648 16.67 7.06 -2.05
C CYS A 648 15.25 6.61 -2.41
N MET A 649 15.05 6.01 -3.60
CA MET A 649 13.74 5.50 -4.05
C MET A 649 13.17 4.38 -3.17
N SER A 650 13.98 3.78 -2.29
CA SER A 650 13.47 2.84 -1.30
C SER A 650 12.53 3.48 -0.27
N CYS A 651 12.62 4.80 -0.06
CA CYS A 651 11.68 5.56 0.76
C CYS A 651 10.96 6.66 -0.04
N HIS A 652 11.62 7.24 -1.04
CA HIS A 652 11.04 8.25 -1.94
C HIS A 652 10.39 7.59 -3.16
N ASP A 653 9.31 6.87 -2.91
CA ASP A 653 8.44 6.37 -3.98
C ASP A 653 7.33 7.37 -4.32
N LEU A 654 6.47 7.02 -5.29
CA LEU A 654 5.37 7.87 -5.73
C LEU A 654 4.34 8.18 -4.64
N ASP A 655 4.33 7.42 -3.54
CA ASP A 655 3.43 7.66 -2.41
C ASP A 655 4.07 8.58 -1.39
N ASN A 656 5.30 8.29 -1.01
CA ASN A 656 5.97 8.99 0.06
C ASN A 656 6.54 10.33 -0.41
N SER A 657 6.95 10.42 -1.69
CA SER A 657 7.61 11.59 -2.26
C SER A 657 7.42 11.70 -3.78
N PRO A 658 6.19 11.88 -4.31
CA PRO A 658 5.91 12.04 -5.73
C PRO A 658 6.80 13.06 -6.44
N ASP A 659 7.13 14.19 -5.79
CA ASP A 659 7.99 15.23 -6.37
C ASP A 659 9.43 14.75 -6.63
N PHE A 660 9.87 13.65 -6.01
CA PHE A 660 11.16 12.99 -6.30
C PHE A 660 11.17 12.37 -7.71
N HIS A 661 10.00 12.08 -8.27
CA HIS A 661 9.85 11.45 -9.58
C HIS A 661 9.65 12.46 -10.71
N GLU A 662 9.56 13.75 -10.40
CA GLU A 662 9.60 14.79 -11.43
C GLU A 662 10.96 14.76 -12.16
N PRO A 663 11.01 15.11 -13.45
CA PRO A 663 12.26 15.16 -14.21
C PRO A 663 13.33 15.98 -13.48
N ASP A 664 14.55 15.43 -13.41
CA ASP A 664 15.76 16.04 -12.83
C ASP A 664 15.67 16.39 -11.32
N ALA A 665 14.57 16.04 -10.63
CA ALA A 665 14.38 16.39 -9.22
C ALA A 665 15.44 15.79 -8.29
N PHE A 666 15.87 14.55 -8.54
CA PHE A 666 16.91 13.92 -7.74
C PHE A 666 18.22 14.69 -7.82
N GLU A 667 18.65 15.03 -9.03
CA GLU A 667 19.92 15.69 -9.32
C GLU A 667 19.91 17.15 -8.86
N ASP A 668 18.80 17.87 -9.06
CA ASP A 668 18.74 19.32 -8.86
C ASP A 668 18.28 19.74 -7.46
N VAL A 669 17.53 18.87 -6.76
CA VAL A 669 16.89 19.21 -5.47
C VAL A 669 17.33 18.28 -4.35
N TYR A 670 17.09 16.97 -4.48
CA TYR A 670 17.24 16.06 -3.34
C TYR A 670 18.70 15.68 -3.04
N TRP A 671 19.50 15.36 -4.06
CA TRP A 671 20.88 14.97 -3.87
C TRP A 671 21.76 16.10 -3.31
N PRO A 672 21.68 17.35 -3.82
CA PRO A 672 22.46 18.48 -3.28
C PRO A 672 22.19 18.79 -1.80
N GLU A 673 21.02 18.43 -1.26
CA GLU A 673 20.69 18.64 0.15
C GLU A 673 21.42 17.68 1.11
N VAL A 674 21.86 16.53 0.60
CA VAL A 674 22.42 15.46 1.44
C VAL A 674 23.80 15.00 0.99
N GLU A 675 24.30 15.45 -0.16
CA GLU A 675 25.61 15.03 -0.65
C GLU A 675 26.74 15.47 0.27
N HIS A 676 27.68 14.57 0.51
CA HIS A 676 28.87 14.82 1.30
C HIS A 676 29.97 13.87 0.88
N TYR A 677 31.22 14.29 1.08
CA TYR A 677 32.40 13.51 0.71
C TYR A 677 33.10 13.02 1.97
N GLY A 678 33.64 11.81 1.92
CA GLY A 678 34.24 11.13 3.07
C GLY A 678 35.49 11.82 3.63
N LEU A 679 35.62 11.66 4.95
CA LEU A 679 36.60 12.14 5.95
C LEU A 679 36.97 13.63 5.96
N ASP A 680 36.73 14.21 7.14
CA ASP A 680 37.43 15.38 7.69
C ASP A 680 38.78 14.99 8.32
#